data_AF-A0A3R6RM80-F1
#
_entry.id   AF-A0A3R6RM80-F1
#
_cell.length_a   1.000
_cell.length_b   1.000
_cell.length_c   1.000
_cell.angle_alpha   90.00
_cell.angle_beta   90.00
_cell.angle_gamma   90.00
#
_symmetry.space_group_name_H-M   'P 1'
#
loop_
_entity.id
_entity.type
_entity.pdbx_description
1 polymer ?
#
loop_
_entity_poly.entity_id
_entity_poly.type
_entity_poly.pdbx_seq_one_letter_code
_entity_poly.pdbx_strand_id
1 'polypeptide(L)'
;MDKTIYKIRGNVFFKLGIYILVAVLAYGTLYTGGLVLQGSYLGVYSDDDQGATPYERLVNDYVEDTNDALTEKVKAYIQDTRSQLESITTYNQLVSADHNGDMVITADDVFRRLTNADTTSAIKSSYRYEDMSERGDIGYMLTASCSDDTNVSINNGKIKVTTGNIKLINDDARLDDNIYTNDYDSTIEVPVKRYIVFDKQSDMEQGEQYINALLGNYDPYYDEYIYNEEYEESDTVEADTDSVLTADGKSITKQDIMYGDYYPSSVEKLYLDEADDSGSSSGKVYCLVLSYDAYSFINITGKCYVDVAAAVDNIKASNPEMVQYIGIWRTKSKGILAGFAVMLLLCIVMSIFSMVNAGVKTGKETITLGRFERTPTELVLAMTVCSVAAAVGICVESGIASMCVNQYRNYTFVSENIQYIAFLVPVACLYSVALFFFNNIVAKVKAGTFFADCLIIRALKWIARKTKACFRYVKSHMSLTQKGVWAYIGITIVEIIFVAILAAGSMRGLLWVVIYIILKWLCIVGIVAYLIQTQELYKCAKEMAEGNLDRKADTSKMFWVFRAHGEHLNQIRDGMSKAVEARMKSEHLKTELITNVSHDIKTPLTSIINYVDLLQKDDMDEKTRQEYIEVLSRQSARLKKLIEDLVEASKASTGNIQINWAEIDANMLLEQAVAEYEDKLANAGLKVVFTRSELPAVIRADGQHLWRVFDNLLCNISKYAMPGTRVYASVIIDDRKTRIEFKNISRDPLNVSSDELMERFVRGDSSRNTEGSGLGLSIANSLCTLMGAKFRLSIDGDLFKAVITFDCGTPQKKTNC
;
A
#
# COMPACT_ATOMS: atom_id res chain seq x y z
N MET A 1 7.50 64.08 -35.76
CA MET A 1 8.38 63.08 -36.42
C MET A 1 9.75 63.09 -35.75
N ASP A 2 10.29 62.05 -35.14
CA ASP A 2 9.69 61.01 -34.31
C ASP A 2 10.85 60.38 -33.49
N LYS A 3 11.14 60.92 -32.29
CA LYS A 3 12.10 60.30 -31.34
C LYS A 3 11.68 58.89 -30.90
N THR A 4 10.46 58.49 -31.25
CA THR A 4 9.86 57.17 -31.05
C THR A 4 10.39 56.11 -32.03
N ILE A 5 10.80 56.50 -33.24
CA ILE A 5 11.31 55.56 -34.27
C ILE A 5 12.72 55.05 -33.92
N TYR A 6 13.55 55.84 -33.22
CA TYR A 6 14.91 55.43 -32.82
C TYR A 6 14.93 54.42 -31.66
N LYS A 7 13.95 54.46 -30.75
CA LYS A 7 13.92 53.61 -29.56
C LYS A 7 13.30 52.22 -29.81
N ILE A 8 12.42 52.08 -30.79
CA ILE A 8 11.90 50.78 -31.25
C ILE A 8 12.96 50.03 -32.06
N ARG A 9 13.70 50.75 -32.91
CA ARG A 9 14.81 50.18 -33.69
C ARG A 9 15.93 49.69 -32.80
N GLY A 10 16.33 50.43 -31.76
CA GLY A 10 17.41 50.03 -30.86
C GLY A 10 17.25 48.64 -30.24
N ASN A 11 16.05 48.25 -29.79
CA ASN A 11 15.85 46.95 -29.14
C ASN A 11 15.79 45.77 -30.13
N VAL A 12 15.30 46.02 -31.36
CA VAL A 12 15.28 45.00 -32.43
C VAL A 12 16.68 44.83 -33.04
N PHE A 13 17.39 45.92 -33.32
CA PHE A 13 18.77 45.88 -33.81
C PHE A 13 19.75 45.35 -32.77
N PHE A 14 19.50 45.58 -31.47
CA PHE A 14 20.30 44.99 -30.40
C PHE A 14 20.07 43.48 -30.27
N LYS A 15 18.81 43.03 -30.34
CA LYS A 15 18.51 41.59 -30.42
C LYS A 15 19.10 40.95 -31.66
N LEU A 16 18.97 41.60 -32.83
CA LEU A 16 19.61 41.18 -34.07
C LEU A 16 21.15 41.14 -33.91
N GLY A 17 21.74 42.09 -33.20
CA GLY A 17 23.16 42.11 -32.85
C GLY A 17 23.58 40.93 -31.98
N ILE A 18 22.74 40.50 -31.03
CA ILE A 18 22.96 39.27 -30.26
C ILE A 18 22.87 38.04 -31.18
N TYR A 19 21.87 37.97 -32.06
CA TYR A 19 21.75 36.86 -33.02
C TYR A 19 22.94 36.79 -33.99
N ILE A 20 23.43 37.94 -34.47
CA ILE A 20 24.62 38.03 -35.31
C ILE A 20 25.87 37.64 -34.52
N LEU A 21 26.01 38.09 -33.27
CA LEU A 21 27.13 37.71 -32.39
C LEU A 21 27.16 36.19 -32.13
N VAL A 22 25.99 35.58 -31.92
CA VAL A 22 25.83 34.12 -31.75
C VAL A 22 26.16 33.39 -33.05
N ALA A 23 25.75 33.92 -34.22
CA ALA A 23 26.11 33.35 -35.52
C ALA A 23 27.63 33.46 -35.79
N VAL A 24 28.27 34.57 -35.40
CA VAL A 24 29.72 34.75 -35.50
C VAL A 24 30.47 33.85 -34.53
N LEU A 25 29.94 33.62 -33.32
CA LEU A 25 30.45 32.62 -32.38
C LEU A 25 30.37 31.21 -32.95
N ALA A 26 29.23 30.85 -33.53
CA ALA A 26 29.03 29.56 -34.18
C ALA A 26 30.01 29.37 -35.35
N TYR A 27 30.20 30.41 -36.16
CA TYR A 27 31.17 30.41 -37.27
C TYR A 27 32.62 30.32 -36.77
N GLY A 28 32.94 31.03 -35.68
CA GLY A 28 34.23 30.93 -34.99
C GLY A 28 34.49 29.52 -34.50
N THR A 29 33.52 28.89 -33.80
CA THR A 29 33.64 27.50 -33.35
C THR A 29 33.76 26.49 -34.49
N LEU A 30 33.15 26.77 -35.65
CA LEU A 30 33.27 25.96 -36.86
C LEU A 30 34.70 25.94 -37.39
N TYR A 31 35.33 27.11 -37.49
CA TYR A 31 36.71 27.23 -37.95
C TYR A 31 37.71 26.62 -36.95
N THR A 32 37.42 26.70 -35.66
CA THR A 32 38.34 26.32 -34.59
C THR A 32 38.20 24.85 -34.17
N GLY A 33 36.97 24.32 -34.19
CA GLY A 33 36.69 22.91 -33.93
C GLY A 33 37.29 22.01 -35.00
N GLY A 34 37.21 22.40 -36.27
CA GLY A 34 37.88 21.69 -37.37
C GLY A 34 39.41 21.60 -37.16
N LEU A 35 40.04 22.68 -36.67
CA LEU A 35 41.47 22.68 -36.35
C LEU A 35 41.79 21.79 -35.14
N VAL A 36 41.04 21.85 -34.04
CA VAL A 36 41.31 21.08 -32.81
C VAL A 36 41.13 19.57 -33.01
N LEU A 37 40.13 19.15 -33.79
CA LEU A 37 39.91 17.74 -34.12
C LEU A 37 40.96 17.20 -35.10
N GLN A 38 41.47 18.02 -36.03
CA GLN A 38 42.65 17.65 -36.83
C GLN A 38 43.89 17.40 -35.95
N GLY A 39 44.12 18.23 -34.93
CA GLY A 39 45.22 18.02 -33.97
C GLY A 39 45.04 16.77 -33.09
N SER A 40 43.77 16.44 -32.75
CA SER A 40 43.39 15.25 -31.99
C SER A 40 43.57 13.96 -32.80
N TYR A 41 43.20 13.98 -34.09
CA TYR A 41 43.43 12.88 -35.03
C TYR A 41 44.92 12.58 -35.20
N LEU A 42 45.75 13.63 -35.19
CA LEU A 42 47.22 13.54 -35.22
C LEU A 42 47.85 13.29 -33.84
N GLY A 43 47.06 13.13 -32.78
CA GLY A 43 47.56 12.80 -31.43
C GLY A 43 48.39 13.88 -30.73
N VAL A 44 48.33 15.14 -31.17
CA VAL A 44 49.17 16.24 -30.65
C VAL A 44 48.49 16.88 -29.44
N TYR A 45 48.73 16.35 -28.24
CA TYR A 45 47.98 16.76 -27.04
C TYR A 45 48.71 17.68 -26.03
N SER A 46 50.01 17.98 -26.17
CA SER A 46 50.65 18.96 -25.27
C SER A 46 51.96 19.54 -25.82
N ASP A 47 52.33 20.72 -25.31
CA ASP A 47 53.38 21.60 -25.85
C ASP A 47 54.81 21.22 -25.40
N ASP A 48 54.99 20.29 -24.45
CA ASP A 48 56.23 20.23 -23.65
C ASP A 48 57.23 19.10 -23.95
N ASP A 49 56.95 18.10 -24.82
CA ASP A 49 58.02 17.14 -25.23
C ASP A 49 57.78 16.39 -26.56
N GLN A 50 56.81 16.81 -27.36
CA GLN A 50 56.19 15.94 -28.37
C GLN A 50 56.54 16.28 -29.83
N GLY A 51 57.82 16.53 -30.10
CA GLY A 51 58.32 16.62 -31.47
C GLY A 51 58.35 15.26 -32.21
N ALA A 52 58.32 14.17 -31.44
CA ALA A 52 58.50 12.81 -31.95
C ALA A 52 57.23 11.95 -31.87
N THR A 53 56.34 12.14 -30.90
CA THR A 53 55.23 11.20 -30.62
C THR A 53 54.22 10.94 -31.75
N PRO A 54 53.80 11.91 -32.61
CA PRO A 54 52.92 11.60 -33.73
C PRO A 54 53.63 10.77 -34.80
N TYR A 55 54.92 11.04 -35.00
CA TYR A 55 55.75 10.35 -35.99
C TYR A 55 56.20 8.98 -35.48
N GLU A 56 56.53 8.85 -34.20
CA GLU A 56 56.80 7.58 -33.52
C GLU A 56 55.59 6.66 -33.59
N ARG A 57 54.37 7.18 -33.41
CA ARG A 57 53.16 6.36 -33.57
C ARG A 57 52.97 5.87 -35.00
N LEU A 58 53.22 6.73 -35.99
CA LEU A 58 53.20 6.33 -37.40
C LEU A 58 54.29 5.28 -37.71
N VAL A 59 55.46 5.39 -37.09
CA VAL A 59 56.51 4.37 -37.19
C VAL A 59 56.04 3.05 -36.57
N ASN A 60 55.39 3.08 -35.41
CA ASN A 60 54.88 1.88 -34.74
C ASN A 60 53.80 1.18 -35.57
N ASP A 61 52.79 1.93 -36.04
CA ASP A 61 51.72 1.38 -36.90
C ASP A 61 52.34 0.78 -38.19
N TYR A 62 53.35 1.44 -38.77
CA TYR A 62 54.07 0.93 -39.95
C TYR A 62 54.83 -0.38 -39.67
N VAL A 63 55.47 -0.46 -38.50
CA VAL A 63 56.24 -1.64 -38.08
C VAL A 63 55.32 -2.82 -37.80
N GLU A 64 54.18 -2.59 -37.15
CA GLU A 64 53.15 -3.60 -36.88
C GLU A 64 52.55 -4.15 -38.19
N ASP A 65 52.10 -3.27 -39.09
CA ASP A 65 51.56 -3.66 -40.40
C ASP A 65 52.58 -4.48 -41.22
N THR A 66 53.87 -4.13 -41.15
CA THR A 66 54.92 -4.83 -41.90
C THR A 66 55.23 -6.21 -41.30
N ASN A 67 55.20 -6.31 -39.97
CA ASN A 67 55.41 -7.55 -39.24
C ASN A 67 54.28 -8.57 -39.49
N ASP A 68 53.03 -8.11 -39.50
CA ASP A 68 51.86 -8.94 -39.80
C ASP A 68 51.88 -9.46 -41.23
N ALA A 69 52.15 -8.59 -42.21
CA ALA A 69 52.23 -8.98 -43.61
C ALA A 69 53.34 -10.02 -43.88
N LEU A 70 54.48 -9.91 -43.19
CA LEU A 70 55.58 -10.85 -43.32
C LEU A 70 55.23 -12.21 -42.68
N THR A 71 54.62 -12.19 -41.49
CA THR A 71 54.17 -13.40 -40.78
C THR A 71 53.11 -14.16 -41.60
N GLU A 72 52.14 -13.47 -42.20
CA GLU A 72 51.11 -14.07 -43.04
C GLU A 72 51.70 -14.79 -44.27
N LYS A 73 52.74 -14.22 -44.90
CA LYS A 73 53.40 -14.86 -46.04
C LYS A 73 54.24 -16.08 -45.67
N VAL A 74 54.95 -16.03 -44.54
CA VAL A 74 55.68 -17.20 -44.04
C VAL A 74 54.71 -18.33 -43.71
N LYS A 75 53.56 -18.01 -43.08
CA LYS A 75 52.47 -18.98 -42.87
C LYS A 75 51.99 -19.57 -44.19
N ALA A 76 51.73 -18.74 -45.20
CA ALA A 76 51.28 -19.21 -46.51
C ALA A 76 52.30 -20.14 -47.18
N TYR A 77 53.60 -19.87 -47.06
CA TYR A 77 54.65 -20.71 -47.62
C TYR A 77 54.79 -22.05 -46.90
N ILE A 78 54.68 -22.06 -45.57
CA ILE A 78 54.67 -23.30 -44.78
C ILE A 78 53.42 -24.12 -45.12
N GLN A 79 52.26 -23.49 -45.26
CA GLN A 79 51.02 -24.16 -45.66
C GLN A 79 51.10 -24.74 -47.07
N ASP A 80 51.72 -24.04 -48.02
CA ASP A 80 51.98 -24.55 -49.37
C ASP A 80 52.93 -25.76 -49.34
N THR A 81 54.02 -25.68 -48.56
CA THR A 81 54.96 -26.79 -48.39
C THR A 81 54.29 -28.00 -47.75
N ARG A 82 53.44 -27.78 -46.74
CA ARG A 82 52.60 -28.81 -46.11
C ARG A 82 51.67 -29.43 -47.15
N SER A 83 50.96 -28.62 -47.93
CA SER A 83 50.05 -29.11 -48.97
C SER A 83 50.77 -29.97 -50.01
N GLN A 84 51.98 -29.58 -50.41
CA GLN A 84 52.78 -30.36 -51.37
C GLN A 84 53.22 -31.73 -50.79
N LEU A 85 53.51 -31.78 -49.49
CA LEU A 85 53.86 -33.01 -48.78
C LEU A 85 52.65 -33.90 -48.49
N GLU A 86 51.46 -33.33 -48.29
CA GLU A 86 50.22 -34.10 -48.11
C GLU A 86 49.70 -34.68 -49.45
N SER A 87 50.03 -34.05 -50.59
CA SER A 87 49.55 -34.46 -51.92
C SER A 87 50.46 -35.47 -52.63
N ILE A 88 50.89 -36.52 -51.94
CA ILE A 88 51.75 -37.56 -52.52
C ILE A 88 50.91 -38.50 -53.39
N THR A 89 51.32 -38.69 -54.65
CA THR A 89 50.59 -39.52 -55.63
C THR A 89 51.44 -40.59 -56.29
N THR A 90 52.76 -40.58 -56.08
CA THR A 90 53.71 -41.58 -56.63
C THR A 90 54.64 -42.11 -55.54
N TYR A 91 55.17 -43.32 -55.73
CA TYR A 91 56.05 -43.96 -54.74
C TYR A 91 57.37 -43.18 -54.54
N ASN A 92 57.98 -42.68 -55.62
CA ASN A 92 59.19 -41.85 -55.51
C ASN A 92 58.95 -40.53 -54.76
N GLN A 93 57.75 -39.95 -54.86
CA GLN A 93 57.39 -38.76 -54.06
C GLN A 93 57.28 -39.09 -52.57
N LEU A 94 56.82 -40.29 -52.21
CA LEU A 94 56.80 -40.76 -50.83
C LEU A 94 58.21 -40.94 -50.28
N VAL A 95 59.07 -41.65 -51.01
CA VAL A 95 60.46 -41.92 -50.62
C VAL A 95 61.31 -40.64 -50.55
N SER A 96 61.00 -39.64 -51.39
CA SER A 96 61.68 -38.32 -51.32
C SER A 96 61.05 -37.36 -50.31
N ALA A 97 59.87 -37.66 -49.78
CA ALA A 97 59.21 -36.89 -48.73
C ALA A 97 59.61 -37.37 -47.33
N ASP A 98 59.75 -38.68 -47.15
CA ASP A 98 60.23 -39.30 -45.93
C ASP A 98 61.76 -39.21 -45.84
N HIS A 99 62.24 -38.39 -44.91
CA HIS A 99 63.69 -38.23 -44.76
C HIS A 99 64.34 -39.35 -43.94
N ASN A 100 63.63 -39.89 -42.94
CA ASN A 100 64.20 -40.83 -41.98
C ASN A 100 64.09 -42.29 -42.45
N GLY A 101 63.29 -42.56 -43.49
CA GLY A 101 63.09 -43.89 -44.07
C GLY A 101 62.04 -44.72 -43.33
N ASP A 102 61.31 -44.11 -42.40
CA ASP A 102 60.33 -44.74 -41.51
C ASP A 102 58.88 -44.64 -42.04
N MET A 103 58.71 -44.07 -43.23
CA MET A 103 57.45 -43.80 -43.93
C MET A 103 56.44 -43.01 -43.10
N VAL A 104 56.93 -42.14 -42.21
CA VAL A 104 56.11 -41.20 -41.44
C VAL A 104 56.44 -39.79 -41.90
N ILE A 105 55.41 -38.99 -42.17
CA ILE A 105 55.55 -37.56 -42.49
C ILE A 105 55.11 -36.77 -41.26
N THR A 106 56.06 -36.00 -40.72
CA THR A 106 55.92 -35.16 -39.51
C THR A 106 56.19 -33.69 -39.82
N ALA A 107 55.97 -32.79 -38.85
CA ALA A 107 56.43 -31.41 -38.99
C ALA A 107 57.95 -31.31 -39.16
N ASP A 108 58.75 -32.24 -38.65
CA ASP A 108 60.21 -32.24 -38.84
C ASP A 108 60.58 -32.39 -40.33
N ASP A 109 59.86 -33.22 -41.08
CA ASP A 109 60.07 -33.38 -42.53
C ASP A 109 59.70 -32.11 -43.30
N VAL A 110 58.60 -31.46 -42.92
CA VAL A 110 58.20 -30.14 -43.45
C VAL A 110 59.28 -29.11 -43.13
N PHE A 111 59.74 -29.08 -41.88
CA PHE A 111 60.74 -28.13 -41.37
C PHE A 111 62.12 -28.32 -42.02
N ARG A 112 62.53 -29.56 -42.30
CA ARG A 112 63.78 -29.86 -42.98
C ARG A 112 63.75 -29.44 -44.46
N ARG A 113 62.64 -29.67 -45.18
CA ARG A 113 62.49 -29.18 -46.56
C ARG A 113 62.61 -27.66 -46.63
N LEU A 114 62.06 -26.95 -45.63
CA LEU A 114 62.23 -25.50 -45.49
C LEU A 114 63.70 -25.11 -45.23
N THR A 115 64.47 -25.91 -44.48
CA THR A 115 65.89 -25.63 -44.21
C THR A 115 66.78 -25.83 -45.45
N ASN A 116 66.44 -26.80 -46.31
CA ASN A 116 67.24 -27.15 -47.49
C ASN A 116 66.87 -26.35 -48.75
N ALA A 117 65.63 -25.86 -48.85
CA ALA A 117 65.25 -24.88 -49.87
C ALA A 117 65.92 -23.53 -49.55
N ASP A 118 66.29 -22.76 -50.56
CA ASP A 118 66.77 -21.38 -50.39
C ASP A 118 65.59 -20.47 -49.97
N THR A 119 65.09 -20.67 -48.75
CA THR A 119 63.93 -19.98 -48.17
C THR A 119 64.12 -18.47 -48.12
N THR A 120 65.38 -18.04 -48.10
CA THR A 120 65.76 -16.64 -48.16
C THR A 120 65.30 -15.96 -49.45
N SER A 121 65.35 -16.64 -50.61
CA SER A 121 64.99 -16.05 -51.90
C SER A 121 63.47 -16.06 -52.15
N ALA A 122 62.74 -17.06 -51.66
CA ALA A 122 61.28 -17.10 -51.72
C ALA A 122 60.62 -15.97 -50.89
N ILE A 123 61.16 -15.70 -49.69
CA ILE A 123 60.60 -14.70 -48.76
C ILE A 123 60.98 -13.26 -49.18
N LYS A 124 62.19 -13.05 -49.74
CA LYS A 124 62.71 -11.72 -50.14
C LYS A 124 61.91 -11.02 -51.24
N SER A 125 61.24 -11.75 -52.14
CA SER A 125 60.65 -11.17 -53.37
C SER A 125 59.38 -10.34 -53.17
N SER A 126 59.02 -10.00 -51.93
CA SER A 126 57.61 -9.78 -51.61
C SER A 126 57.31 -8.70 -50.55
N TYR A 127 58.14 -7.64 -50.50
CA TYR A 127 57.86 -6.46 -49.67
C TYR A 127 56.80 -5.57 -50.31
N ARG A 128 55.83 -5.10 -49.52
CA ARG A 128 54.83 -4.12 -49.97
C ARG A 128 55.43 -2.71 -50.14
N TYR A 129 56.63 -2.49 -49.58
CA TYR A 129 57.42 -1.25 -49.64
C TYR A 129 58.91 -1.58 -49.79
N GLU A 130 59.40 -1.76 -51.02
CA GLU A 130 60.83 -2.03 -51.32
C GLU A 130 61.79 -0.94 -50.79
N ASP A 131 61.30 0.30 -50.68
CA ASP A 131 62.10 1.51 -50.41
C ASP A 131 62.81 1.54 -49.04
N MET A 132 62.24 0.97 -47.97
CA MET A 132 62.81 1.11 -46.61
C MET A 132 63.87 0.04 -46.29
N SER A 133 63.76 -1.13 -46.91
CA SER A 133 64.77 -2.19 -46.84
C SER A 133 66.06 -1.78 -47.58
N GLU A 134 65.93 -1.13 -48.74
CA GLU A 134 67.06 -0.63 -49.53
C GLU A 134 67.80 0.55 -48.86
N ARG A 135 67.11 1.33 -48.02
CA ARG A 135 67.69 2.49 -47.31
C ARG A 135 68.36 2.14 -45.99
N GLY A 136 68.07 0.95 -45.44
CA GLY A 136 68.75 0.40 -44.27
C GLY A 136 68.18 0.83 -42.92
N ASP A 137 66.95 1.33 -42.85
CA ASP A 137 66.35 1.86 -41.61
C ASP A 137 65.74 0.77 -40.72
N ILE A 138 65.49 -0.43 -41.29
CA ILE A 138 64.83 -1.53 -40.60
C ILE A 138 65.55 -2.87 -40.87
N GLY A 139 65.63 -3.71 -39.84
CA GLY A 139 66.07 -5.10 -39.92
C GLY A 139 65.00 -6.05 -39.38
N TYR A 140 64.77 -7.16 -40.08
CA TYR A 140 63.81 -8.18 -39.68
C TYR A 140 64.50 -9.53 -39.48
N MET A 141 64.16 -10.19 -38.38
CA MET A 141 64.63 -11.52 -38.05
C MET A 141 63.44 -12.43 -37.74
N LEU A 142 63.26 -13.45 -38.55
CA LEU A 142 62.28 -14.50 -38.33
C LEU A 142 62.97 -15.75 -37.85
N THR A 143 62.44 -16.35 -36.79
CA THR A 143 62.90 -17.64 -36.29
C THR A 143 61.73 -18.60 -36.34
N ALA A 144 61.89 -19.71 -37.07
CA ALA A 144 60.97 -20.83 -37.04
C ALA A 144 61.60 -21.98 -36.25
N SER A 145 60.81 -22.66 -35.43
CA SER A 145 61.21 -23.86 -34.67
C SER A 145 60.12 -24.92 -34.72
N CYS A 146 60.52 -26.17 -34.85
CA CYS A 146 59.62 -27.33 -34.80
C CYS A 146 59.54 -27.90 -33.38
N SER A 147 58.37 -28.37 -32.97
CA SER A 147 58.13 -29.09 -31.71
C SER A 147 57.02 -30.13 -31.87
N ASP A 148 57.23 -31.34 -31.36
CA ASP A 148 56.25 -32.43 -31.37
C ASP A 148 55.61 -32.63 -29.98
N ASP A 149 54.34 -33.08 -29.94
CA ASP A 149 53.60 -33.32 -28.69
C ASP A 149 54.06 -34.58 -27.92
N THR A 150 54.80 -35.50 -28.56
CA THR A 150 55.36 -36.65 -27.86
C THR A 150 56.59 -36.20 -27.07
N ASN A 151 56.59 -36.43 -25.75
CA ASN A 151 57.60 -36.01 -24.74
C ASN A 151 59.06 -36.48 -24.97
N VAL A 152 59.46 -36.83 -26.19
CA VAL A 152 60.84 -37.14 -26.57
C VAL A 152 61.46 -35.87 -27.15
N SER A 153 62.45 -35.31 -26.44
CA SER A 153 63.26 -34.19 -26.91
C SER A 153 64.05 -34.58 -28.17
N ILE A 154 63.49 -34.36 -29.36
CA ILE A 154 64.16 -34.62 -30.63
C ILE A 154 64.43 -33.27 -31.30
N ASN A 155 65.72 -32.96 -31.44
CA ASN A 155 66.34 -31.88 -32.24
C ASN A 155 65.55 -30.58 -32.47
N ASN A 156 65.86 -29.55 -31.67
CA ASN A 156 65.49 -28.16 -31.98
C ASN A 156 66.28 -27.63 -33.20
N GLY A 157 65.87 -28.01 -34.41
CA GLY A 157 66.20 -27.27 -35.60
C GLY A 157 65.60 -25.86 -35.50
N LYS A 158 66.41 -24.81 -35.64
CA LYS A 158 65.94 -23.42 -35.76
C LYS A 158 66.37 -22.86 -37.11
N ILE A 159 65.41 -22.42 -37.92
CA ILE A 159 65.69 -21.67 -39.14
C ILE A 159 65.63 -20.20 -38.77
N LYS A 160 66.77 -19.52 -38.85
CA LYS A 160 66.85 -18.07 -38.71
C LYS A 160 66.92 -17.44 -40.10
N VAL A 161 65.83 -16.80 -40.53
CA VAL A 161 65.81 -16.01 -41.75
C VAL A 161 66.01 -14.55 -41.36
N THR A 162 67.06 -13.94 -41.92
CA THR A 162 67.40 -12.54 -41.67
C THR A 162 67.24 -11.75 -42.96
N THR A 163 66.48 -10.66 -42.91
CA THR A 163 66.25 -9.78 -44.06
C THR A 163 66.32 -8.30 -43.66
N GLY A 164 66.75 -7.43 -44.57
CA GLY A 164 66.98 -6.00 -44.29
C GLY A 164 68.39 -5.68 -43.78
N ASN A 165 68.53 -4.60 -42.99
CA ASN A 165 69.85 -4.13 -42.52
C ASN A 165 70.43 -5.03 -41.42
N ILE A 166 71.37 -5.89 -41.81
CA ILE A 166 72.04 -6.86 -40.94
C ILE A 166 72.79 -6.18 -39.77
N LYS A 167 73.23 -4.92 -39.95
CA LYS A 167 73.95 -4.19 -38.89
C LYS A 167 73.07 -3.92 -37.67
N LEU A 168 71.77 -3.67 -37.85
CA LEU A 168 70.83 -3.45 -36.74
C LEU A 168 70.56 -4.73 -35.93
N ILE A 169 70.81 -5.89 -36.52
CA ILE A 169 70.47 -7.19 -35.94
C ILE A 169 71.64 -7.77 -35.12
N ASN A 170 72.88 -7.37 -35.42
CA ASN A 170 74.10 -7.88 -34.79
C ASN A 170 74.73 -6.93 -33.74
N ASP A 171 74.14 -5.77 -33.49
CA ASP A 171 74.69 -4.75 -32.59
C ASP A 171 74.06 -4.89 -31.18
N ASP A 172 74.72 -5.63 -30.29
CA ASP A 172 74.20 -5.98 -28.95
C ASP A 172 73.82 -4.77 -28.09
N ALA A 173 74.38 -3.59 -28.37
CA ALA A 173 74.11 -2.35 -27.63
C ALA A 173 72.76 -1.68 -27.97
N ARG A 174 72.10 -2.07 -29.07
CA ARG A 174 70.85 -1.45 -29.57
C ARG A 174 69.61 -2.35 -29.40
N LEU A 175 69.77 -3.50 -28.74
CA LEU A 175 68.72 -4.50 -28.60
C LEU A 175 67.60 -4.06 -27.63
N ASP A 176 67.85 -3.37 -26.51
CA ASP A 176 66.78 -3.24 -25.50
C ASP A 176 65.68 -2.19 -25.82
N ASP A 177 65.98 -1.11 -26.55
CA ASP A 177 65.04 0.03 -26.71
C ASP A 177 64.28 0.05 -28.05
N ASN A 178 64.68 -0.76 -29.04
CA ASN A 178 64.21 -0.68 -30.44
C ASN A 178 63.67 -2.00 -30.98
N ILE A 179 63.32 -2.93 -30.09
CA ILE A 179 62.72 -4.21 -30.46
C ILE A 179 61.20 -4.05 -30.50
N TYR A 180 60.63 -4.36 -31.66
CA TYR A 180 59.21 -4.65 -31.79
C TYR A 180 59.08 -6.16 -31.95
N THR A 181 58.59 -6.84 -30.90
CA THR A 181 58.28 -8.26 -30.96
C THR A 181 56.85 -8.46 -31.42
N ASN A 182 56.62 -9.48 -32.25
CA ASN A 182 55.30 -10.09 -32.29
C ASN A 182 55.19 -11.04 -31.10
N ASP A 183 54.31 -10.76 -30.15
CA ASP A 183 53.99 -11.70 -29.06
C ASP A 183 52.94 -12.76 -29.48
N TYR A 184 52.44 -12.68 -30.72
CA TYR A 184 51.58 -13.72 -31.27
C TYR A 184 52.43 -14.85 -31.86
N ASP A 185 52.80 -15.81 -31.02
CA ASP A 185 53.33 -17.09 -31.47
C ASP A 185 52.34 -17.71 -32.45
N SER A 186 52.78 -17.75 -33.70
CA SER A 186 52.00 -18.28 -34.79
C SER A 186 52.34 -19.76 -34.92
N THR A 187 51.51 -20.60 -34.33
CA THR A 187 51.67 -22.05 -34.33
C THR A 187 50.94 -22.63 -35.54
N ILE A 188 51.66 -23.39 -36.37
CA ILE A 188 51.06 -24.14 -37.48
C ILE A 188 51.02 -25.60 -37.08
N GLU A 189 49.82 -26.15 -37.02
CA GLU A 189 49.59 -27.58 -36.78
C GLU A 189 49.84 -28.37 -38.07
N VAL A 190 50.70 -29.37 -37.98
CA VAL A 190 50.97 -30.35 -39.03
C VAL A 190 50.47 -31.71 -38.54
N PRO A 191 49.48 -32.31 -39.20
CA PRO A 191 48.97 -33.62 -38.84
C PRO A 191 50.01 -34.68 -39.16
N VAL A 192 50.18 -35.65 -38.26
CA VAL A 192 51.09 -36.77 -38.48
C VAL A 192 50.41 -37.83 -39.34
N LYS A 193 51.09 -38.29 -40.40
CA LYS A 193 50.62 -39.38 -41.27
C LYS A 193 51.69 -40.44 -41.44
N ARG A 194 51.32 -41.71 -41.30
CA ARG A 194 52.17 -42.86 -41.59
C ARG A 194 51.68 -43.61 -42.81
N TYR A 195 52.60 -44.05 -43.65
CA TYR A 195 52.34 -44.76 -44.89
C TYR A 195 52.85 -46.20 -44.78
N ILE A 196 51.97 -47.17 -44.97
CA ILE A 196 52.33 -48.59 -44.99
C ILE A 196 52.17 -49.09 -46.43
N VAL A 197 53.24 -49.62 -46.99
CA VAL A 197 53.32 -49.97 -48.42
C VAL A 197 53.27 -51.49 -48.63
N PHE A 198 52.50 -51.91 -49.63
CA PHE A 198 52.23 -53.30 -50.02
C PHE A 198 52.43 -53.50 -51.53
N ASP A 199 52.94 -54.67 -51.90
CA ASP A 199 53.18 -55.01 -53.32
C ASP A 199 51.92 -55.57 -54.01
N LYS A 200 50.92 -56.04 -53.23
CA LYS A 200 49.64 -56.59 -53.74
C LYS A 200 48.41 -55.91 -53.15
N GLN A 201 47.37 -55.79 -53.95
CA GLN A 201 46.08 -55.21 -53.52
C GLN A 201 45.39 -56.04 -52.43
N SER A 202 45.42 -57.38 -52.55
CA SER A 202 44.81 -58.29 -51.57
C SER A 202 45.40 -58.11 -50.17
N ASP A 203 46.69 -57.82 -50.12
CA ASP A 203 47.48 -57.72 -48.90
C ASP A 203 47.20 -56.39 -48.20
N MET A 204 47.01 -55.31 -48.96
CA MET A 204 46.51 -54.03 -48.46
C MET A 204 45.08 -54.16 -47.89
N GLU A 205 44.19 -54.92 -48.54
CA GLU A 205 42.81 -55.12 -48.06
C GLU A 205 42.77 -55.94 -46.75
N GLN A 206 43.67 -56.91 -46.59
CA GLN A 206 43.85 -57.63 -45.32
C GLN A 206 44.46 -56.74 -44.24
N GLY A 207 45.46 -55.93 -44.59
CA GLY A 207 46.06 -54.91 -43.73
C GLY A 207 45.02 -53.94 -43.17
N GLU A 208 44.15 -53.42 -44.04
CA GLU A 208 43.07 -52.52 -43.64
C GLU A 208 42.08 -53.20 -42.68
N GLN A 209 41.64 -54.42 -42.99
CA GLN A 209 40.72 -55.15 -42.11
C GLN A 209 41.32 -55.41 -40.73
N TYR A 210 42.62 -55.75 -40.67
CA TYR A 210 43.35 -55.95 -39.42
C TYR A 210 43.44 -54.65 -38.59
N ILE A 211 43.82 -53.54 -39.22
CA ILE A 211 43.93 -52.24 -38.54
C ILE A 211 42.55 -51.75 -38.09
N ASN A 212 41.51 -51.90 -38.91
CA ASN A 212 40.15 -51.53 -38.54
C ASN A 212 39.56 -52.43 -37.43
N ALA A 213 39.95 -53.71 -37.37
CA ALA A 213 39.58 -54.59 -36.27
C ALA A 213 40.29 -54.19 -34.96
N LEU A 214 41.57 -53.77 -35.04
CA LEU A 214 42.28 -53.19 -33.91
C LEU A 214 41.61 -51.91 -33.42
N LEU A 215 41.19 -51.01 -34.33
CA LEU A 215 40.47 -49.78 -33.99
C LEU A 215 39.07 -50.05 -33.43
N GLY A 216 38.36 -51.07 -33.94
CA GLY A 216 37.03 -51.45 -33.45
C GLY A 216 37.03 -52.13 -32.08
N ASN A 217 38.14 -52.76 -31.68
CA ASN A 217 38.35 -53.30 -30.33
C ASN A 217 38.94 -52.27 -29.36
N TYR A 218 39.32 -51.09 -29.85
CA TYR A 218 39.93 -50.02 -29.08
C TYR A 218 38.89 -48.93 -28.80
N ASP A 219 38.24 -49.00 -27.64
CA ASP A 219 37.41 -47.92 -27.11
C ASP A 219 38.30 -46.95 -26.32
N PRO A 220 38.53 -45.71 -26.80
CA PRO A 220 39.40 -44.76 -26.12
C PRO A 220 38.78 -44.17 -24.83
N TYR A 221 37.57 -44.59 -24.44
CA TYR A 221 36.88 -44.16 -23.21
C TYR A 221 36.83 -45.22 -22.10
N TYR A 222 37.49 -46.37 -22.28
CA TYR A 222 37.46 -47.49 -21.32
C TYR A 222 38.81 -47.76 -20.65
N ASP A 223 39.47 -46.72 -20.12
CA ASP A 223 40.42 -46.89 -19.01
C ASP A 223 40.61 -45.59 -18.22
N GLU A 224 39.58 -45.21 -17.45
CA GLU A 224 39.78 -44.32 -16.30
C GLU A 224 38.99 -44.88 -15.10
N TYR A 225 39.73 -45.26 -14.05
CA TYR A 225 39.30 -45.65 -12.70
C TYR A 225 38.88 -47.12 -12.43
N ILE A 226 39.85 -47.98 -12.05
CA ILE A 226 39.62 -49.00 -11.01
C ILE A 226 40.78 -49.04 -10.01
N TYR A 227 40.47 -48.73 -8.74
CA TYR A 227 41.28 -48.99 -7.55
C TYR A 227 40.69 -50.22 -6.82
N ASN A 228 41.57 -51.16 -6.48
CA ASN A 228 41.51 -52.19 -5.43
C ASN A 228 40.57 -53.43 -5.52
N GLU A 229 41.28 -54.56 -5.52
CA GLU A 229 41.18 -55.76 -4.65
C GLU A 229 40.04 -56.78 -4.82
N GLU A 230 40.49 -57.95 -5.27
CA GLU A 230 40.17 -59.31 -4.80
C GLU A 230 38.71 -59.79 -4.88
N TYR A 231 38.41 -60.66 -5.85
CA TYR A 231 38.37 -62.12 -5.65
C TYR A 231 38.03 -62.89 -6.94
N GLU A 232 38.69 -64.05 -7.07
CA GLU A 232 38.29 -65.29 -7.77
C GLU A 232 38.22 -65.37 -9.31
N GLU A 233 39.09 -66.27 -9.81
CA GLU A 233 39.15 -66.89 -11.13
C GLU A 233 37.79 -67.09 -11.80
N SER A 234 37.58 -66.39 -12.91
CA SER A 234 36.66 -66.85 -13.96
C SER A 234 37.48 -67.55 -15.05
N ASP A 235 37.09 -68.78 -15.35
CA ASP A 235 37.50 -69.53 -16.53
C ASP A 235 37.62 -68.65 -17.79
N THR A 236 38.85 -68.55 -18.27
CA THR A 236 39.26 -68.57 -19.68
C THR A 236 38.32 -67.93 -20.70
N VAL A 237 38.67 -66.72 -21.14
CA VAL A 237 38.71 -66.41 -22.57
C VAL A 237 40.07 -65.76 -22.84
N GLU A 238 41.04 -66.56 -23.27
CA GLU A 238 42.30 -66.08 -23.85
C GLU A 238 41.96 -65.15 -25.02
N ALA A 239 42.14 -63.85 -24.84
CA ALA A 239 42.21 -62.89 -25.95
C ALA A 239 43.67 -62.84 -26.41
N ASP A 240 43.97 -63.77 -27.31
CA ASP A 240 45.19 -63.95 -28.09
C ASP A 240 45.58 -62.64 -28.81
N THR A 241 46.47 -61.83 -28.21
CA THR A 241 47.02 -60.60 -28.83
C THR A 241 48.42 -60.79 -29.40
N ASP A 242 48.68 -61.94 -30.00
CA ASP A 242 49.81 -62.19 -30.92
C ASP A 242 49.31 -62.40 -32.37
N SER A 243 48.23 -61.70 -32.74
CA SER A 243 47.73 -61.70 -34.12
C SER A 243 48.65 -60.85 -35.02
N VAL A 244 49.76 -61.41 -35.45
CA VAL A 244 50.63 -60.83 -36.47
C VAL A 244 49.99 -61.03 -37.84
N LEU A 245 49.61 -59.96 -38.52
CA LEU A 245 49.25 -60.07 -39.93
C LEU A 245 50.54 -60.24 -40.74
N THR A 246 50.65 -61.37 -41.45
CA THR A 246 51.79 -61.64 -42.34
C THR A 246 51.34 -61.46 -43.78
N ALA A 247 51.74 -60.36 -44.40
CA ALA A 247 51.43 -60.06 -45.80
C ALA A 247 52.73 -59.69 -46.54
N ASP A 248 52.93 -60.25 -47.73
CA ASP A 248 54.19 -60.24 -48.50
C ASP A 248 55.50 -60.44 -47.67
N GLY A 249 55.48 -61.34 -46.69
CA GLY A 249 56.67 -61.69 -45.89
C GLY A 249 57.08 -60.66 -44.84
N LYS A 250 56.29 -59.59 -44.64
CA LYS A 250 56.44 -58.64 -43.53
C LYS A 250 55.39 -58.93 -42.46
N SER A 251 55.85 -59.02 -41.21
CA SER A 251 55.00 -59.08 -40.03
C SER A 251 54.64 -57.66 -39.62
N ILE A 252 53.38 -57.26 -39.75
CA ILE A 252 52.91 -55.98 -39.21
C ILE A 252 52.54 -56.21 -37.75
N THR A 253 53.29 -55.58 -36.84
CA THR A 253 53.00 -55.61 -35.41
C THR A 253 52.24 -54.37 -34.96
N LYS A 254 51.68 -54.42 -33.76
CA LYS A 254 51.03 -53.28 -33.12
C LYS A 254 51.94 -52.04 -33.04
N GLN A 255 53.24 -52.23 -32.86
CA GLN A 255 54.22 -51.15 -32.77
C GLN A 255 54.51 -50.49 -34.13
N ASP A 256 54.32 -51.21 -35.24
CA ASP A 256 54.46 -50.69 -36.60
C ASP A 256 53.26 -49.81 -37.02
N ILE A 257 52.14 -49.91 -36.29
CA ILE A 257 50.91 -49.16 -36.55
C ILE A 257 50.80 -47.92 -35.64
N MET A 258 51.38 -47.93 -34.44
CA MET A 258 51.29 -46.80 -33.51
C MET A 258 52.32 -45.70 -33.82
N TYR A 259 51.95 -44.44 -33.58
CA TYR A 259 52.86 -43.30 -33.57
C TYR A 259 52.99 -42.78 -32.14
N GLY A 260 54.18 -42.91 -31.53
CA GLY A 260 54.33 -42.69 -30.08
C GLY A 260 53.38 -43.61 -29.30
N ASP A 261 52.54 -43.02 -28.45
CA ASP A 261 51.49 -43.71 -27.68
C ASP A 261 50.10 -43.67 -28.39
N TYR A 262 50.03 -43.15 -29.62
CA TYR A 262 48.77 -42.92 -30.34
C TYR A 262 48.46 -44.01 -31.37
N TYR A 263 47.20 -44.46 -31.36
CA TYR A 263 46.62 -45.28 -32.43
C TYR A 263 46.14 -44.39 -33.59
N PRO A 264 46.10 -44.92 -34.82
CA PRO A 264 45.63 -44.15 -35.97
C PRO A 264 44.13 -43.83 -35.82
N SER A 265 43.74 -42.57 -36.00
CA SER A 265 42.35 -42.14 -35.98
C SER A 265 41.60 -42.45 -37.27
N SER A 266 42.31 -42.58 -38.40
CA SER A 266 41.72 -43.03 -39.66
C SER A 266 42.69 -43.83 -40.52
N VAL A 267 42.12 -44.67 -41.40
CA VAL A 267 42.84 -45.50 -42.36
C VAL A 267 42.26 -45.23 -43.75
N GLU A 268 43.11 -44.79 -44.68
CA GLU A 268 42.73 -44.53 -46.08
C GLU A 268 43.56 -45.37 -47.06
N LYS A 269 42.94 -45.80 -48.16
CA LYS A 269 43.63 -46.50 -49.25
C LYS A 269 44.15 -45.52 -50.28
N LEU A 270 45.44 -45.61 -50.58
CA LEU A 270 46.10 -44.85 -51.62
C LEU A 270 46.75 -45.81 -52.64
N TYR A 271 46.49 -45.57 -53.92
CA TYR A 271 47.08 -46.33 -55.02
C TYR A 271 48.19 -45.48 -55.63
N LEU A 272 49.44 -45.93 -55.49
CA LEU A 272 50.63 -45.23 -55.98
C LEU A 272 51.13 -45.90 -57.26
N ASP A 273 51.49 -45.11 -58.25
CA ASP A 273 52.17 -45.63 -59.45
C ASP A 273 53.69 -45.68 -59.22
N GLU A 274 54.34 -46.79 -59.60
CA GLU A 274 55.81 -46.86 -59.71
C GLU A 274 56.24 -46.20 -61.02
N ALA A 275 56.84 -45.02 -60.91
CA ALA A 275 57.48 -44.36 -62.02
C ALA A 275 58.99 -44.44 -61.83
N ASP A 276 59.69 -45.19 -62.70
CA ASP A 276 61.13 -45.06 -62.84
C ASP A 276 61.46 -43.74 -63.58
N ASP A 277 62.67 -43.20 -63.35
CA ASP A 277 63.18 -41.89 -63.84
C ASP A 277 63.17 -41.68 -65.39
N SER A 278 62.53 -42.56 -66.15
CA SER A 278 62.34 -42.48 -67.60
C SER A 278 60.88 -42.53 -68.05
N GLY A 279 59.90 -42.54 -67.14
CA GLY A 279 58.48 -42.33 -67.46
C GLY A 279 57.76 -43.52 -68.12
N SER A 280 58.17 -44.76 -67.82
CA SER A 280 57.41 -45.96 -68.19
C SER A 280 56.87 -46.64 -66.93
N SER A 281 55.55 -46.84 -66.85
CA SER A 281 54.87 -47.45 -65.70
C SER A 281 55.22 -48.93 -65.58
N SER A 282 55.89 -49.32 -64.50
CA SER A 282 56.28 -50.72 -64.25
C SER A 282 55.93 -51.13 -62.81
N GLY A 283 54.64 -51.16 -62.48
CA GLY A 283 54.13 -51.65 -61.20
C GLY A 283 53.12 -50.70 -60.56
N LYS A 284 52.09 -51.24 -59.92
CA LYS A 284 51.20 -50.47 -59.03
C LYS A 284 51.55 -50.85 -57.61
N VAL A 285 51.80 -49.86 -56.77
CA VAL A 285 52.11 -50.00 -55.36
C VAL A 285 50.88 -49.61 -54.55
N TYR A 286 50.52 -50.42 -53.57
CA TYR A 286 49.33 -50.26 -52.77
C TYR A 286 49.73 -49.73 -51.39
N CYS A 287 49.11 -48.64 -50.92
CA CYS A 287 49.51 -48.00 -49.68
C CYS A 287 48.32 -47.73 -48.77
N LEU A 288 48.48 -47.99 -47.47
CA LEU A 288 47.56 -47.53 -46.43
C LEU A 288 48.13 -46.28 -45.78
N VAL A 289 47.32 -45.22 -45.74
CA VAL A 289 47.62 -43.97 -45.05
C VAL A 289 46.93 -43.99 -43.70
N LEU A 290 47.72 -43.95 -42.65
CA LEU A 290 47.29 -43.88 -41.26
C LEU A 290 47.39 -42.42 -40.81
N SER A 291 46.27 -41.82 -40.44
CA SER A 291 46.25 -40.50 -39.81
C SER A 291 46.13 -40.67 -38.29
N TYR A 292 46.76 -39.80 -37.52
CA TYR A 292 46.72 -39.83 -36.05
C TYR A 292 46.12 -38.53 -35.51
N ASP A 293 45.45 -38.61 -34.36
CA ASP A 293 45.01 -37.43 -33.58
C ASP A 293 46.18 -36.86 -32.74
N ALA A 294 47.37 -36.80 -33.35
CA ALA A 294 48.57 -36.21 -32.80
C ALA A 294 49.04 -35.10 -33.75
N TYR A 295 49.35 -33.94 -33.18
CA TYR A 295 49.81 -32.79 -33.93
C TYR A 295 51.28 -32.51 -33.65
N SER A 296 51.96 -32.08 -34.69
CA SER A 296 53.31 -31.52 -34.60
C SER A 296 53.22 -30.04 -34.95
N PHE A 297 53.90 -29.17 -34.21
CA PHE A 297 53.74 -27.73 -34.31
C PHE A 297 54.99 -27.07 -34.87
N ILE A 298 54.80 -26.16 -35.82
CA ILE A 298 55.83 -25.23 -36.27
C ILE A 298 55.51 -23.86 -35.68
N ASN A 299 56.36 -23.39 -34.77
CA ASN A 299 56.23 -22.09 -34.12
C ASN A 299 57.06 -21.06 -34.89
N ILE A 300 56.42 -19.95 -35.25
CA ILE A 300 57.06 -18.83 -35.94
C ILE A 300 57.09 -17.63 -35.02
N THR A 301 58.29 -17.13 -34.75
CA THR A 301 58.51 -15.92 -33.97
C THR A 301 59.20 -14.87 -34.83
N GLY A 302 58.59 -13.69 -34.94
CA GLY A 302 59.12 -12.53 -35.68
C GLY A 302 59.66 -11.44 -34.74
N LYS A 303 60.86 -10.94 -35.02
CA LYS A 303 61.45 -9.76 -34.37
C LYS A 303 61.79 -8.70 -35.41
N CYS A 304 61.30 -7.48 -35.19
CA CYS A 304 61.62 -6.31 -35.99
C CYS A 304 62.52 -5.36 -35.20
N TYR A 305 63.53 -4.81 -35.87
CA TYR A 305 64.53 -3.87 -35.34
C TYR A 305 64.49 -2.58 -36.15
N VAL A 306 64.25 -1.45 -35.49
CA VAL A 306 64.01 -0.16 -36.16
C VAL A 306 64.88 0.93 -35.55
N ASP A 307 65.53 1.74 -36.37
CA ASP A 307 66.15 2.99 -35.90
C ASP A 307 65.10 4.12 -35.92
N VAL A 308 64.44 4.34 -34.78
CA VAL A 308 63.30 5.28 -34.65
C VAL A 308 63.67 6.70 -35.09
N ALA A 309 64.88 7.15 -34.77
CA ALA A 309 65.33 8.50 -35.14
C ALA A 309 65.44 8.66 -36.67
N ALA A 310 66.05 7.68 -37.34
CA ALA A 310 66.17 7.67 -38.79
C ALA A 310 64.80 7.56 -39.48
N ALA A 311 63.91 6.70 -38.96
CA ALA A 311 62.57 6.52 -39.51
C ALA A 311 61.71 7.80 -39.40
N VAL A 312 61.74 8.47 -38.25
CA VAL A 312 61.01 9.73 -38.03
C VAL A 312 61.49 10.83 -38.96
N ASP A 313 62.81 10.97 -39.15
CA ASP A 313 63.36 12.00 -40.05
C ASP A 313 63.03 11.73 -41.52
N ASN A 314 62.97 10.47 -41.94
CA ASN A 314 62.54 10.09 -43.28
C ASN A 314 61.05 10.34 -43.53
N ILE A 315 60.19 10.09 -42.55
CA ILE A 315 58.75 10.40 -42.65
C ILE A 315 58.54 11.92 -42.76
N LYS A 316 59.29 12.71 -41.99
CA LYS A 316 59.27 14.19 -42.09
C LYS A 316 59.72 14.67 -43.46
N ALA A 317 60.77 14.07 -44.03
CA ALA A 317 61.27 14.43 -45.36
C ALA A 317 60.30 14.06 -46.49
N SER A 318 59.58 12.94 -46.35
CA SER A 318 58.66 12.44 -47.37
C SER A 318 57.29 13.13 -47.36
N ASN A 319 56.89 13.75 -46.25
CA ASN A 319 55.56 14.38 -46.09
C ASN A 319 55.65 15.86 -45.62
N PRO A 320 56.15 16.78 -46.47
CA PRO A 320 56.39 18.18 -46.09
C PRO A 320 55.10 18.98 -45.79
N GLU A 321 53.97 18.62 -46.40
CA GLU A 321 52.68 19.28 -46.15
C GLU A 321 52.19 19.06 -44.72
N MET A 322 52.33 17.82 -44.20
CA MET A 322 51.89 17.47 -42.85
C MET A 322 52.65 18.28 -41.78
N VAL A 323 53.96 18.48 -41.98
CA VAL A 323 54.80 19.31 -41.10
C VAL A 323 54.31 20.76 -41.07
N GLN A 324 53.93 21.33 -42.22
CA GLN A 324 53.37 22.69 -42.28
C GLN A 324 52.03 22.80 -41.54
N TYR A 325 51.12 21.83 -41.69
CA TYR A 325 49.82 21.85 -41.02
C TYR A 325 49.95 21.82 -39.50
N ILE A 326 50.85 20.98 -38.97
CA ILE A 326 51.14 20.91 -37.53
C ILE A 326 51.71 22.25 -37.03
N GLY A 327 52.62 22.88 -37.80
CA GLY A 327 53.17 24.19 -37.49
C GLY A 327 52.12 25.32 -37.45
N ILE A 328 51.21 25.35 -38.44
CA ILE A 328 50.11 26.33 -38.49
C ILE A 328 49.16 26.15 -37.29
N TRP A 329 48.86 24.90 -36.93
CA TRP A 329 48.01 24.58 -35.80
C TRP A 329 48.58 25.10 -34.47
N ARG A 330 49.87 24.82 -34.20
CA ARG A 330 50.58 25.27 -32.99
C ARG A 330 50.53 26.78 -32.82
N THR A 331 50.60 27.51 -33.94
CA THR A 331 50.64 28.98 -33.92
C THR A 331 49.24 29.60 -33.79
N LYS A 332 48.19 28.99 -34.36
CA LYS A 332 46.83 29.56 -34.40
C LYS A 332 45.92 29.15 -33.24
N SER A 333 46.15 28.01 -32.58
CA SER A 333 45.27 27.48 -31.52
C SER A 333 45.11 28.41 -30.31
N LYS A 334 46.19 29.07 -29.86
CA LYS A 334 46.17 29.99 -28.71
C LYS A 334 45.36 31.27 -28.99
N GLY A 335 45.48 31.85 -30.18
CA GLY A 335 44.72 33.05 -30.58
C GLY A 335 43.23 32.78 -30.76
N ILE A 336 42.92 31.57 -31.22
CA ILE A 336 41.56 31.04 -31.39
C ILE A 336 40.84 30.89 -30.05
N LEU A 337 41.50 30.27 -29.05
CA LEU A 337 40.91 30.06 -27.73
C LEU A 337 40.64 31.39 -27.01
N ALA A 338 41.56 32.35 -27.15
CA ALA A 338 41.38 33.71 -26.63
C ALA A 338 40.20 34.44 -27.31
N GLY A 339 40.03 34.29 -28.62
CA GLY A 339 38.89 34.85 -29.35
C GLY A 339 37.54 34.30 -28.89
N PHE A 340 37.46 32.98 -28.63
CA PHE A 340 36.26 32.35 -28.10
C PHE A 340 35.90 32.86 -26.70
N ALA A 341 36.89 33.00 -25.82
CA ALA A 341 36.70 33.53 -24.48
C ALA A 341 36.15 34.98 -24.49
N VAL A 342 36.68 35.85 -25.35
CA VAL A 342 36.21 37.25 -25.50
C VAL A 342 34.77 37.29 -25.99
N MET A 343 34.42 36.46 -26.97
CA MET A 343 33.07 36.44 -27.54
C MET A 343 32.04 35.86 -26.55
N LEU A 344 32.40 34.85 -25.76
CA LEU A 344 31.56 34.30 -24.70
C LEU A 344 31.29 35.36 -23.62
N LEU A 345 32.30 36.14 -23.25
CA LEU A 345 32.18 37.25 -22.31
C LEU A 345 31.23 38.34 -22.86
N LEU A 346 31.34 38.68 -24.15
CA LEU A 346 30.40 39.58 -24.84
C LEU A 346 28.96 39.06 -24.82
N CYS A 347 28.73 37.76 -25.08
CA CYS A 347 27.40 37.14 -24.99
C CYS A 347 26.79 37.26 -23.58
N ILE A 348 27.59 37.03 -22.54
CA ILE A 348 27.15 37.18 -21.15
C ILE A 348 26.75 38.63 -20.86
N VAL A 349 27.59 39.59 -21.24
CA VAL A 349 27.32 41.03 -21.03
C VAL A 349 26.05 41.47 -21.77
N MET A 350 25.87 41.05 -23.02
CA MET A 350 24.68 41.38 -23.81
C MET A 350 23.41 40.71 -23.27
N SER A 351 23.52 39.49 -22.72
CA SER A 351 22.41 38.79 -22.05
C SER A 351 21.95 39.52 -20.79
N ILE A 352 22.90 39.93 -19.94
CA ILE A 352 22.63 40.71 -18.73
C ILE A 352 21.95 42.02 -19.10
N PHE A 353 22.45 42.73 -20.12
CA PHE A 353 21.84 43.97 -20.60
C PHE A 353 20.43 43.76 -21.17
N SER A 354 20.18 42.64 -21.86
CA SER A 354 18.84 42.28 -22.35
C SER A 354 17.87 42.05 -21.19
N MET A 355 18.29 41.32 -20.14
CA MET A 355 17.47 41.08 -18.94
C MET A 355 17.20 42.36 -18.15
N VAL A 356 18.17 43.28 -18.05
CA VAL A 356 17.99 44.59 -17.41
C VAL A 356 16.92 45.42 -18.13
N ASN A 357 16.87 45.35 -19.46
CA ASN A 357 15.90 46.09 -20.27
C ASN A 357 14.57 45.34 -20.53
N ALA A 358 14.42 44.11 -20.05
CA ALA A 358 13.19 43.33 -20.18
C ALA A 358 12.02 43.99 -19.42
N GLY A 359 10.85 44.09 -20.06
CA GLY A 359 9.62 44.67 -19.50
C GLY A 359 9.49 46.20 -19.53
N VAL A 360 10.49 46.94 -20.04
CA VAL A 360 10.45 48.41 -20.12
C VAL A 360 10.03 48.86 -21.52
N LYS A 361 8.86 49.49 -21.66
CA LYS A 361 8.44 50.20 -22.89
C LYS A 361 8.72 51.69 -22.76
N THR A 362 9.36 52.26 -23.78
CA THR A 362 9.77 53.66 -23.79
C THR A 362 8.60 54.64 -23.75
N GLY A 363 8.51 55.42 -22.67
CA GLY A 363 7.60 56.57 -22.53
C GLY A 363 6.71 56.58 -21.28
N LYS A 364 6.72 55.55 -20.42
CA LYS A 364 6.03 55.55 -19.12
C LYS A 364 6.92 54.93 -18.04
N GLU A 365 6.96 55.52 -16.85
CA GLU A 365 7.69 55.00 -15.67
C GLU A 365 7.08 53.71 -15.09
N THR A 366 5.94 53.26 -15.62
CA THR A 366 5.28 52.02 -15.20
C THR A 366 5.61 50.85 -16.12
N ILE A 367 6.13 49.78 -15.52
CA ILE A 367 6.48 48.51 -16.16
C ILE A 367 5.21 47.92 -16.80
N THR A 368 5.20 47.73 -18.13
CA THR A 368 4.05 47.19 -18.85
C THR A 368 4.47 46.03 -19.75
N LEU A 369 3.92 44.84 -19.47
CA LEU A 369 4.21 43.60 -20.18
C LEU A 369 3.78 43.66 -21.66
N GLY A 370 4.70 43.32 -22.57
CA GLY A 370 4.45 43.16 -24.00
C GLY A 370 3.52 41.98 -24.36
N ARG A 371 3.10 41.86 -25.63
CA ARG A 371 2.19 40.77 -26.09
C ARG A 371 2.75 39.37 -25.81
N PHE A 372 4.05 39.16 -26.06
CA PHE A 372 4.74 37.89 -25.81
C PHE A 372 5.16 37.68 -24.35
N GLU A 373 5.12 38.72 -23.52
CA GLU A 373 5.43 38.64 -22.07
C GLU A 373 4.16 38.35 -21.24
N ARG A 374 2.97 38.43 -21.85
CA ARG A 374 1.67 38.09 -21.23
C ARG A 374 1.31 36.60 -21.33
N THR A 375 2.04 35.81 -22.11
CA THR A 375 1.83 34.36 -22.18
C THR A 375 2.11 33.70 -20.84
N PRO A 376 1.32 32.72 -20.36
CA PRO A 376 1.58 32.04 -19.09
C PRO A 376 3.01 31.46 -19.04
N THR A 377 3.66 31.57 -17.89
CA THR A 377 5.05 31.10 -17.69
C THR A 377 5.20 29.62 -18.00
N GLU A 378 4.19 28.82 -17.68
CA GLU A 378 4.17 27.37 -17.92
C GLU A 378 4.14 27.03 -19.41
N LEU A 379 3.46 27.83 -20.24
CA LEU A 379 3.44 27.63 -21.69
C LEU A 379 4.80 27.94 -22.31
N VAL A 380 5.46 29.00 -21.83
CA VAL A 380 6.82 29.35 -22.27
C VAL A 380 7.83 28.30 -21.80
N LEU A 381 7.67 27.76 -20.59
CA LEU A 381 8.46 26.64 -20.09
C LEU A 381 8.27 25.39 -20.96
N ALA A 382 7.02 25.02 -21.28
CA ALA A 382 6.72 23.86 -22.11
C ALA A 382 7.34 24.00 -23.52
N MET A 383 7.22 25.17 -24.16
CA MET A 383 7.88 25.44 -25.43
C MET A 383 9.41 25.32 -25.32
N THR A 384 9.99 25.80 -24.22
CA THR A 384 11.44 25.68 -23.97
C THR A 384 11.88 24.23 -23.85
N VAL A 385 11.15 23.41 -23.09
CA VAL A 385 11.44 21.98 -22.94
C VAL A 385 11.31 21.23 -24.26
N CYS A 386 10.29 21.52 -25.06
CA CYS A 386 10.13 20.93 -26.40
C CYS A 386 11.27 21.31 -27.34
N SER A 387 11.72 22.57 -27.33
CA SER A 387 12.88 23.00 -28.12
C SER A 387 14.19 22.33 -27.67
N VAL A 388 14.39 22.14 -26.36
CA VAL A 388 15.52 21.38 -25.81
C VAL A 388 15.48 19.92 -26.27
N ALA A 389 14.34 19.25 -26.15
CA ALA A 389 14.18 17.87 -26.59
C ALA A 389 14.43 17.71 -28.11
N ALA A 390 13.91 18.63 -28.93
CA ALA A 390 14.13 18.61 -30.38
C ALA A 390 15.61 18.82 -30.76
N ALA A 391 16.31 19.74 -30.09
CA ALA A 391 17.73 19.97 -30.33
C ALA A 391 18.59 18.77 -29.91
N VAL A 392 18.31 18.16 -28.76
CA VAL A 392 18.97 16.93 -28.31
C VAL A 392 18.72 15.79 -29.29
N GLY A 393 17.50 15.65 -29.80
CA GLY A 393 17.18 14.66 -30.83
C GLY A 393 18.00 14.84 -32.11
N ILE A 394 18.10 16.06 -32.62
CA ILE A 394 18.92 16.39 -33.80
C ILE A 394 20.40 16.07 -33.53
N CYS A 395 20.93 16.40 -32.34
CA CYS A 395 22.29 16.10 -31.96
C CYS A 395 22.56 14.58 -31.91
N VAL A 396 21.65 13.80 -31.34
CA VAL A 396 21.77 12.34 -31.26
C VAL A 396 21.73 11.70 -32.65
N GLU A 397 20.80 12.09 -33.51
CA GLU A 397 20.74 11.58 -34.89
C GLU A 397 22.00 11.94 -35.69
N SER A 398 22.53 13.17 -35.53
CA SER A 398 23.77 13.58 -36.18
C SER A 398 25.00 12.80 -35.68
N GLY A 399 25.04 12.42 -34.39
CA GLY A 399 26.10 11.61 -33.81
C GLY A 399 26.07 10.16 -34.30
N ILE A 400 24.87 9.56 -34.40
CA ILE A 400 24.70 8.21 -34.95
C ILE A 400 25.11 8.17 -36.42
N ALA A 401 24.74 9.18 -37.22
CA ALA A 401 25.16 9.29 -38.61
C ALA A 401 26.70 9.36 -38.77
N SER A 402 27.40 10.03 -37.85
CA SER A 402 28.87 10.10 -37.85
C SER A 402 29.54 8.74 -37.58
N MET A 403 29.00 7.95 -36.64
CA MET A 403 29.51 6.61 -36.34
C MET A 403 29.33 5.64 -37.51
N CYS A 404 28.19 5.71 -38.23
CA CYS A 404 27.96 4.87 -39.41
C CYS A 404 28.84 5.26 -40.62
N VAL A 405 29.19 6.54 -40.76
CA VAL A 405 30.01 7.02 -41.88
C VAL A 405 31.50 6.69 -41.69
N ASN A 406 32.02 6.69 -40.46
CA ASN A 406 33.43 6.32 -40.17
C ASN A 406 33.79 4.86 -40.51
N GLN A 407 32.81 3.98 -40.72
CA GLN A 407 33.04 2.60 -41.13
C GLN A 407 33.35 2.45 -42.63
N TYR A 408 33.12 3.50 -43.45
CA TYR A 408 33.47 3.53 -44.87
C TYR A 408 34.66 4.48 -45.11
N ARG A 409 35.82 3.89 -45.38
CA ARG A 409 37.18 4.47 -45.36
C ARG A 409 37.51 5.53 -46.44
N ASN A 410 36.54 6.29 -46.95
CA ASN A 410 36.79 7.36 -47.92
C ASN A 410 35.68 8.42 -47.90
N TYR A 411 35.85 9.51 -47.16
CA TYR A 411 35.06 10.73 -47.40
C TYR A 411 35.90 12.01 -47.23
N THR A 412 35.66 12.93 -48.15
CA THR A 412 36.35 14.20 -48.34
C THR A 412 35.91 15.27 -47.32
N PHE A 413 36.84 16.17 -47.00
CA PHE A 413 36.75 17.40 -46.18
C PHE A 413 35.41 18.18 -46.15
N VAL A 414 34.53 18.00 -47.13
CA VAL A 414 33.21 18.65 -47.22
C VAL A 414 32.16 17.98 -46.32
N SER A 415 32.20 16.66 -46.10
CA SER A 415 31.18 15.95 -45.31
C SER A 415 31.26 16.26 -43.81
N GLU A 416 32.47 16.41 -43.26
CA GLU A 416 32.69 16.73 -41.84
C GLU A 416 32.20 18.15 -41.49
N ASN A 417 32.50 19.14 -42.33
CA ASN A 417 32.07 20.53 -42.12
C ASN A 417 30.54 20.69 -42.11
N ILE A 418 29.80 19.89 -42.89
CA ILE A 418 28.33 19.91 -42.91
C ILE A 418 27.74 19.35 -41.61
N GLN A 419 28.35 18.32 -41.02
CA GLN A 419 27.90 17.75 -39.75
C GLN A 419 28.11 18.73 -38.57
N TYR A 420 29.20 19.51 -38.58
CA TYR A 420 29.43 20.55 -37.57
C TYR A 420 28.42 21.71 -37.67
N ILE A 421 28.06 22.13 -38.90
CA ILE A 421 26.98 23.12 -39.10
C ILE A 421 25.66 22.57 -38.54
N ALA A 422 25.37 21.28 -38.73
CA ALA A 422 24.16 20.62 -38.24
C ALA A 422 24.07 20.57 -36.70
N PHE A 423 25.20 20.50 -35.99
CA PHE A 423 25.24 20.52 -34.51
C PHE A 423 25.11 21.94 -33.92
N LEU A 424 25.69 22.96 -34.56
CA LEU A 424 25.75 24.31 -34.02
C LEU A 424 24.46 25.12 -34.18
N VAL A 425 23.69 24.89 -35.25
CA VAL A 425 22.40 25.55 -35.46
C VAL A 425 21.39 25.24 -34.32
N PRO A 426 21.22 23.98 -33.88
CA PRO A 426 20.43 23.65 -32.69
C PRO A 426 20.90 24.38 -31.43
N VAL A 427 22.22 24.46 -31.18
CA VAL A 427 22.78 25.14 -29.99
C VAL A 427 22.46 26.64 -29.99
N ALA A 428 22.60 27.31 -31.13
CA ALA A 428 22.22 28.72 -31.27
C ALA A 428 20.72 28.96 -31.06
N CYS A 429 19.88 28.06 -31.57
CA CYS A 429 18.43 28.06 -31.33
C CYS A 429 18.11 27.87 -29.84
N LEU A 430 18.78 26.95 -29.15
CA LEU A 430 18.61 26.71 -27.72
C LEU A 430 18.94 27.94 -26.88
N TYR A 431 20.08 28.57 -27.16
CA TYR A 431 20.48 29.80 -26.47
C TYR A 431 19.44 30.93 -26.66
N SER A 432 18.90 31.06 -27.86
CA SER A 432 17.86 32.04 -28.19
C SER A 432 16.56 31.79 -27.45
N VAL A 433 16.13 30.53 -27.33
CA VAL A 433 14.93 30.13 -26.57
C VAL A 433 15.16 30.31 -25.07
N ALA A 434 16.34 29.99 -24.55
CA ALA A 434 16.71 30.23 -23.16
C ALA A 434 16.66 31.72 -22.80
N LEU A 435 17.23 32.59 -23.64
CA LEU A 435 17.14 34.04 -23.47
C LEU A 435 15.70 34.55 -23.50
N PHE A 436 14.84 33.99 -24.34
CA PHE A 436 13.42 34.34 -24.37
C PHE A 436 12.72 33.96 -23.06
N PHE A 437 12.99 32.76 -22.53
CA PHE A 437 12.46 32.27 -21.25
C PHE A 437 12.88 33.16 -20.07
N PHE A 438 14.18 33.44 -19.93
CA PHE A 438 14.69 34.29 -18.85
C PHE A 438 14.16 35.73 -18.94
N ASN A 439 14.08 36.30 -20.14
CA ASN A 439 13.48 37.63 -20.32
C ASN A 439 11.99 37.66 -19.93
N ASN A 440 11.22 36.60 -20.22
CA ASN A 440 9.81 36.49 -19.80
C ASN A 440 9.67 36.45 -18.27
N ILE A 441 10.52 35.69 -17.58
CA ILE A 441 10.55 35.62 -16.11
C ILE A 441 10.90 36.99 -15.52
N VAL A 442 12.02 37.60 -15.96
CA VAL A 442 12.50 38.87 -15.42
C VAL A 442 11.47 39.99 -15.63
N ALA A 443 10.82 40.04 -16.80
CA ALA A 443 9.76 41.02 -17.07
C ALA A 443 8.56 40.86 -16.11
N LYS A 444 8.16 39.62 -15.77
CA LYS A 444 7.05 39.33 -14.85
C LYS A 444 7.37 39.52 -13.38
N VAL A 445 8.61 39.23 -12.98
CA VAL A 445 9.10 39.53 -11.63
C VAL A 445 9.12 41.04 -11.42
N LYS A 446 9.63 41.80 -12.40
CA LYS A 446 9.59 43.27 -12.40
C LYS A 446 8.16 43.84 -12.38
N ALA A 447 7.22 43.21 -13.07
CA ALA A 447 5.81 43.62 -13.09
C ALA A 447 5.02 43.19 -11.83
N GLY A 448 5.61 42.40 -10.92
CA GLY A 448 4.94 41.88 -9.72
C GLY A 448 3.80 40.87 -9.99
N THR A 449 3.59 40.46 -11.24
CA THR A 449 2.49 39.54 -11.64
C THR A 449 2.92 38.07 -11.70
N PHE A 450 4.19 37.75 -11.41
CA PHE A 450 4.72 36.39 -11.51
C PHE A 450 3.86 35.34 -10.79
N PHE A 451 3.51 35.57 -9.52
CA PHE A 451 2.64 34.66 -8.75
C PHE A 451 1.16 34.75 -9.15
N ALA A 452 0.74 35.85 -9.77
CA ALA A 452 -0.64 36.06 -10.20
C ALA A 452 -0.94 35.34 -11.53
N ASP A 453 0.04 35.21 -12.42
CA ASP A 453 -0.10 34.58 -13.74
C ASP A 453 0.29 33.09 -13.77
N CYS A 454 0.86 32.57 -12.69
CA CYS A 454 1.14 31.15 -12.53
C CYS A 454 -0.17 30.34 -12.48
N LEU A 455 -0.39 29.52 -13.52
CA LEU A 455 -1.55 28.64 -13.66
C LEU A 455 -1.62 27.63 -12.51
N ILE A 456 -0.48 27.13 -12.05
CA ILE A 456 -0.41 26.17 -10.92
C ILE A 456 -0.94 26.81 -9.64
N ILE A 457 -0.54 28.06 -9.35
CA ILE A 457 -1.00 28.77 -8.15
C ILE A 457 -2.48 29.14 -8.26
N ARG A 458 -2.98 29.49 -9.46
CA ARG A 458 -4.42 29.68 -9.70
C ARG A 458 -5.22 28.40 -9.48
N ALA A 459 -4.72 27.27 -9.97
CA ALA A 459 -5.32 25.95 -9.77
C ALA A 459 -5.32 25.57 -8.28
N LEU A 460 -4.21 25.72 -7.57
CA LEU A 460 -4.11 25.46 -6.12
C LEU A 460 -5.06 26.36 -5.31
N LYS A 461 -5.13 27.66 -5.61
CA LYS A 461 -6.09 28.58 -4.96
C LYS A 461 -7.55 28.23 -5.29
N TRP A 462 -7.82 27.68 -6.48
CA TRP A 462 -9.16 27.21 -6.85
C TRP A 462 -9.53 25.93 -6.11
N ILE A 463 -8.63 24.93 -6.05
CA ILE A 463 -8.77 23.69 -5.29
C ILE A 463 -8.96 23.99 -3.80
N ALA A 464 -8.14 24.87 -3.22
CA ALA A 464 -8.24 25.28 -1.82
C ALA A 464 -9.58 25.97 -1.49
N ARG A 465 -10.13 26.76 -2.42
CA ARG A 465 -11.46 27.38 -2.25
C ARG A 465 -12.57 26.33 -2.34
N LYS A 466 -12.49 25.40 -3.29
CA LYS A 466 -13.49 24.32 -3.45
C LYS A 466 -13.48 23.33 -2.29
N THR A 467 -12.30 22.95 -1.79
CA THR A 467 -12.15 22.11 -0.60
C THR A 467 -12.68 22.78 0.66
N LYS A 468 -12.39 24.08 0.89
CA LYS A 468 -12.99 24.83 2.01
C LYS A 468 -14.51 25.00 1.91
N ALA A 469 -15.05 25.13 0.70
CA ALA A 469 -16.50 25.17 0.48
C ALA A 469 -17.15 23.80 0.74
N CYS A 470 -16.54 22.73 0.23
CA CYS A 470 -16.95 21.35 0.48
C CYS A 470 -16.92 21.02 1.98
N PHE A 471 -15.82 21.34 2.67
CA PHE A 471 -15.68 21.12 4.11
C PHE A 471 -16.75 21.86 4.94
N ARG A 472 -17.08 23.10 4.56
CA ARG A 472 -18.18 23.86 5.22
C ARG A 472 -19.55 23.23 4.97
N TYR A 473 -19.81 22.77 3.74
CA TYR A 473 -21.06 22.12 3.36
C TYR A 473 -21.27 20.77 4.07
N VAL A 474 -20.21 19.96 4.13
CA VAL A 474 -20.20 18.66 4.83
C VAL A 474 -20.36 18.86 6.35
N LYS A 475 -19.70 19.86 6.93
CA LYS A 475 -19.82 20.19 8.36
C LYS A 475 -21.24 20.60 8.78
N SER A 476 -21.99 21.26 7.90
CA SER A 476 -23.35 21.76 8.20
C SER A 476 -24.45 20.71 8.04
N HIS A 477 -24.22 19.64 7.26
CA HIS A 477 -25.24 18.62 6.99
C HIS A 477 -25.03 17.30 7.76
N MET A 478 -23.91 17.13 8.47
CA MET A 478 -23.60 15.87 9.18
C MET A 478 -24.05 15.86 10.64
N SER A 479 -24.66 14.73 11.04
CA SER A 479 -24.97 14.41 12.44
C SER A 479 -23.70 14.20 13.26
N LEU A 480 -23.81 14.26 14.60
CA LEU A 480 -22.65 14.13 15.49
C LEU A 480 -21.94 12.77 15.35
N THR A 481 -22.70 11.70 15.11
CA THR A 481 -22.16 10.35 14.86
C THR A 481 -21.39 10.27 13.55
N GLN A 482 -21.88 10.90 12.49
CA GLN A 482 -21.17 10.95 11.21
C GLN A 482 -19.85 11.75 11.33
N LYS A 483 -19.83 12.82 12.13
CA LYS A 483 -18.60 13.61 12.38
C LYS A 483 -17.52 12.76 13.07
N GLY A 484 -17.91 11.92 14.02
CA GLY A 484 -17.01 10.96 14.67
C GLY A 484 -16.44 9.94 13.68
N VAL A 485 -17.27 9.38 12.80
CA VAL A 485 -16.84 8.39 11.79
C VAL A 485 -15.82 9.00 10.82
N TRP A 486 -16.07 10.20 10.29
CA TRP A 486 -15.13 10.86 9.38
C TRP A 486 -13.82 11.27 10.06
N ALA A 487 -13.87 11.71 11.32
CA ALA A 487 -12.67 11.99 12.10
C ALA A 487 -11.83 10.71 12.32
N TYR A 488 -12.49 9.59 12.64
CA TYR A 488 -11.84 8.29 12.80
C TYR A 488 -11.19 7.80 11.49
N ILE A 489 -11.87 7.95 10.35
CA ILE A 489 -11.31 7.62 9.03
C ILE A 489 -10.06 8.47 8.76
N GLY A 490 -10.11 9.78 9.02
CA GLY A 490 -8.96 10.68 8.85
C GLY A 490 -7.75 10.29 9.70
N ILE A 491 -7.97 10.00 10.99
CA ILE A 491 -6.91 9.53 11.90
C ILE A 491 -6.30 8.22 11.40
N THR A 492 -7.14 7.29 10.94
CA THR A 492 -6.70 5.98 10.46
C THR A 492 -5.84 6.08 9.19
N ILE A 493 -6.13 7.02 8.29
CA ILE A 493 -5.29 7.27 7.11
C ILE A 493 -3.91 7.79 7.52
N VAL A 494 -3.85 8.72 8.47
CA VAL A 494 -2.58 9.26 8.99
C VAL A 494 -1.75 8.16 9.67
N GLU A 495 -2.39 7.32 10.47
CA GLU A 495 -1.74 6.17 11.12
C GLU A 495 -1.24 5.14 10.10
N ILE A 496 -1.99 4.85 9.03
CA ILE A 496 -1.53 3.95 7.95
C ILE A 496 -0.26 4.51 7.29
N ILE A 497 -0.24 5.82 6.99
CA ILE A 497 0.94 6.48 6.41
C ILE A 497 2.13 6.38 7.37
N PHE A 498 1.90 6.61 8.67
CA PHE A 498 2.93 6.52 9.69
C PHE A 498 3.49 5.09 9.84
N VAL A 499 2.62 4.08 9.87
CA VAL A 499 3.01 2.67 9.91
C VAL A 499 3.76 2.26 8.64
N ALA A 500 3.35 2.75 7.47
CA ALA A 500 4.04 2.50 6.20
C ALA A 500 5.47 3.10 6.19
N ILE A 501 5.65 4.31 6.73
CA ILE A 501 6.97 4.95 6.88
C ILE A 501 7.86 4.14 7.84
N LEU A 502 7.33 3.69 8.98
CA LEU A 502 8.07 2.88 9.94
C LEU A 502 8.41 1.49 9.38
N ALA A 503 7.52 0.89 8.60
CA ALA A 503 7.74 -0.40 7.97
C ALA A 503 8.84 -0.36 6.89
N ALA A 504 9.00 0.77 6.19
CA ALA A 504 10.08 0.98 5.23
C ALA A 504 11.49 1.05 5.88
N GLY A 505 11.57 1.31 7.19
CA GLY A 505 12.83 1.47 7.92
C GLY A 505 13.37 0.21 8.62
N SER A 506 12.66 -0.93 8.60
CA SER A 506 13.08 -2.13 9.34
C SER A 506 12.57 -3.43 8.72
N MET A 507 13.41 -4.49 8.67
CA MET A 507 13.00 -5.85 8.28
C MET A 507 11.86 -6.44 9.15
N ARG A 508 11.59 -5.88 10.34
CA ARG A 508 10.46 -6.28 11.21
C ARG A 508 9.17 -5.48 10.98
N GLY A 509 9.12 -4.62 9.96
CA GLY A 509 7.99 -3.73 9.66
C GLY A 509 6.65 -4.45 9.45
N LEU A 510 6.68 -5.67 8.90
CA LEU A 510 5.48 -6.46 8.62
C LEU A 510 4.69 -6.83 9.90
N LEU A 511 5.38 -7.14 11.01
CA LEU A 511 4.73 -7.48 12.29
C LEU A 511 3.94 -6.31 12.87
N TRP A 512 4.47 -5.09 12.76
CA TRP A 512 3.79 -3.87 13.23
C TRP A 512 2.53 -3.56 12.43
N VAL A 513 2.54 -3.83 11.12
CA VAL A 513 1.35 -3.70 10.26
C VAL A 513 0.27 -4.68 10.69
N VAL A 514 0.61 -5.94 10.94
CA VAL A 514 -0.34 -6.96 11.37
C VAL A 514 -0.95 -6.63 12.74
N ILE A 515 -0.12 -6.22 13.71
CA ILE A 515 -0.59 -5.78 15.04
C ILE A 515 -1.53 -4.58 14.91
N TYR A 516 -1.19 -3.60 14.08
CA TYR A 516 -2.01 -2.43 13.83
C TYR A 516 -3.39 -2.78 13.23
N ILE A 517 -3.43 -3.70 12.24
CA ILE A 517 -4.68 -4.17 11.64
C ILE A 517 -5.57 -4.86 12.70
N ILE A 518 -4.99 -5.72 13.54
CA ILE A 518 -5.73 -6.41 14.61
C ILE A 518 -6.31 -5.39 15.62
N LEU A 519 -5.50 -4.42 16.05
CA LEU A 519 -5.92 -3.37 16.98
C LEU A 519 -7.05 -2.51 16.38
N LYS A 520 -6.97 -2.20 15.08
CA LYS A 520 -8.03 -1.47 14.37
C LYS A 520 -9.31 -2.27 14.24
N TRP A 521 -9.21 -3.58 13.99
CA TRP A 521 -10.36 -4.45 13.92
C TRP A 521 -11.11 -4.49 15.26
N LEU A 522 -10.36 -4.59 16.37
CA LEU A 522 -10.91 -4.48 17.74
C LEU A 522 -11.61 -3.12 17.97
N CYS A 523 -11.00 -2.02 17.55
CA CYS A 523 -11.61 -0.69 17.65
C CYS A 523 -12.91 -0.57 16.85
N ILE A 524 -12.96 -1.11 15.63
CA ILE A 524 -14.16 -1.09 14.79
C ILE A 524 -15.28 -1.87 15.46
N VAL A 525 -15.00 -3.07 15.98
CA VAL A 525 -16.00 -3.86 16.73
C VAL A 525 -16.51 -3.08 17.95
N GLY A 526 -15.61 -2.42 18.70
CA GLY A 526 -16.00 -1.58 19.84
C GLY A 526 -16.92 -0.41 19.44
N ILE A 527 -16.61 0.27 18.33
CA ILE A 527 -17.43 1.38 17.81
C ILE A 527 -18.80 0.89 17.32
N VAL A 528 -18.85 -0.23 16.61
CA VAL A 528 -20.11 -0.82 16.14
C VAL A 528 -20.99 -1.24 17.32
N ALA A 529 -20.39 -1.89 18.33
CA ALA A 529 -21.09 -2.26 19.56
C ALA A 529 -21.63 -1.02 20.30
N TYR A 530 -20.85 0.06 20.38
CA TYR A 530 -21.28 1.35 20.93
C TYR A 530 -22.49 1.92 20.16
N LEU A 531 -22.42 1.94 18.82
CA LEU A 531 -23.49 2.49 17.97
C LEU A 531 -24.80 1.70 18.13
N ILE A 532 -24.75 0.38 18.11
CA ILE A 532 -25.93 -0.48 18.29
C ILE A 532 -26.60 -0.21 19.64
N GLN A 533 -25.81 -0.12 20.72
CA GLN A 533 -26.35 0.15 22.06
C GLN A 533 -26.99 1.54 22.16
N THR A 534 -26.36 2.57 21.58
CA THR A 534 -26.95 3.92 21.55
C THR A 534 -28.24 3.98 20.74
N GLN A 535 -28.33 3.24 19.63
CA GLN A 535 -29.54 3.19 18.81
C GLN A 535 -30.69 2.52 19.52
N GLU A 536 -30.45 1.42 20.25
CA GLU A 536 -31.51 0.74 21.01
C GLU A 536 -32.07 1.64 22.11
N LEU A 537 -31.19 2.33 22.86
CA LEU A 537 -31.60 3.30 23.89
C LEU A 537 -32.37 4.49 23.28
N TYR A 538 -31.91 5.02 22.14
CA TYR A 538 -32.61 6.09 21.42
C TYR A 538 -33.99 5.67 20.95
N LYS A 539 -34.12 4.45 20.40
CA LYS A 539 -35.41 3.92 19.93
C LYS A 539 -36.38 3.73 21.10
N CYS A 540 -35.91 3.18 22.22
CA CYS A 540 -36.72 3.01 23.42
C CYS A 540 -37.17 4.36 24.00
N ALA A 541 -36.26 5.36 24.05
CA ALA A 541 -36.60 6.73 24.46
C ALA A 541 -37.64 7.38 23.54
N LYS A 542 -37.52 7.18 22.22
CA LYS A 542 -38.46 7.73 21.23
C LYS A 542 -39.85 7.12 21.37
N GLU A 543 -39.96 5.79 21.48
CA GLU A 543 -41.24 5.10 21.67
C GLU A 543 -41.91 5.52 22.99
N MET A 544 -41.12 5.73 24.06
CA MET A 544 -41.62 6.27 25.33
C MET A 544 -42.16 7.70 25.19
N ALA A 545 -41.50 8.55 24.39
CA ALA A 545 -41.96 9.91 24.13
C ALA A 545 -43.23 9.97 23.27
N GLU A 546 -43.45 8.97 22.41
CA GLU A 546 -44.67 8.78 21.62
C GLU A 546 -45.84 8.20 22.45
N GLY A 547 -45.61 7.86 23.72
CA GLY A 547 -46.62 7.39 24.67
C GLY A 547 -46.73 5.86 24.79
N ASN A 548 -45.88 5.10 24.11
CA ASN A 548 -45.83 3.64 24.26
C ASN A 548 -44.96 3.26 25.47
N LEU A 549 -45.61 2.92 26.59
CA LEU A 549 -44.95 2.55 27.85
C LEU A 549 -44.81 1.04 28.04
N ASP A 550 -45.07 0.21 27.03
CA ASP A 550 -45.04 -1.25 27.18
C ASP A 550 -43.65 -1.85 26.94
N ARG A 551 -42.83 -1.20 26.10
CA ARG A 551 -41.50 -1.69 25.75
C ARG A 551 -40.48 -1.38 26.85
N LYS A 552 -39.67 -2.38 27.22
CA LYS A 552 -38.49 -2.21 28.10
C LYS A 552 -37.22 -2.17 27.28
N ALA A 553 -36.26 -1.35 27.70
CA ALA A 553 -34.89 -1.41 27.16
C ALA A 553 -34.22 -2.70 27.70
N ASP A 554 -33.75 -3.56 26.80
CA ASP A 554 -33.00 -4.77 27.17
C ASP A 554 -31.57 -4.40 27.56
N THR A 555 -31.29 -4.41 28.87
CA THR A 555 -30.00 -4.02 29.43
C THR A 555 -29.01 -5.18 29.62
N SER A 556 -29.40 -6.42 29.28
CA SER A 556 -28.63 -7.62 29.57
C SER A 556 -27.29 -7.70 28.83
N LYS A 557 -27.24 -7.21 27.58
CA LYS A 557 -26.07 -7.26 26.69
C LYS A 557 -25.38 -5.91 26.51
N MET A 558 -25.74 -4.92 27.31
CA MET A 558 -25.19 -3.57 27.24
C MET A 558 -23.93 -3.42 28.12
N PHE A 559 -22.99 -2.59 27.69
CA PHE A 559 -21.85 -2.21 28.53
C PHE A 559 -22.32 -1.45 29.76
N TRP A 560 -21.52 -1.44 30.82
CA TRP A 560 -21.85 -0.85 32.13
C TRP A 560 -22.52 0.53 32.07
N VAL A 561 -21.99 1.49 31.28
CA VAL A 561 -22.59 2.84 31.14
C VAL A 561 -23.99 2.78 30.51
N PHE A 562 -24.13 2.02 29.43
CA PHE A 562 -25.39 1.92 28.69
C PHE A 562 -26.44 1.12 29.46
N ARG A 563 -26.00 0.10 30.21
CA ARG A 563 -26.84 -0.63 31.14
C ARG A 563 -27.42 0.29 32.21
N ALA A 564 -26.60 1.13 32.85
CA ALA A 564 -27.08 2.11 33.82
C ALA A 564 -28.07 3.09 33.19
N HIS A 565 -27.78 3.60 31.98
CA HIS A 565 -28.69 4.48 31.26
C HIS A 565 -30.04 3.82 30.93
N GLY A 566 -30.02 2.57 30.45
CA GLY A 566 -31.24 1.80 30.18
C GLY A 566 -32.03 1.48 31.45
N GLU A 567 -31.38 1.20 32.57
CA GLU A 567 -32.03 1.02 33.88
C GLU A 567 -32.72 2.30 34.35
N HIS A 568 -32.07 3.47 34.23
CA HIS A 568 -32.71 4.75 34.52
C HIS A 568 -33.91 5.03 33.61
N LEU A 569 -33.80 4.71 32.31
CA LEU A 569 -34.90 4.87 31.37
C LEU A 569 -36.09 3.96 31.71
N ASN A 570 -35.81 2.72 32.12
CA ASN A 570 -36.82 1.78 32.62
C ASN A 570 -37.48 2.27 33.92
N GLN A 571 -36.73 2.87 34.85
CA GLN A 571 -37.28 3.47 36.08
C GLN A 571 -38.20 4.66 35.79
N ILE A 572 -37.81 5.53 34.85
CA ILE A 572 -38.63 6.67 34.40
C ILE A 572 -39.94 6.15 33.81
N ARG A 573 -39.90 5.14 32.93
CA ARG A 573 -41.09 4.50 32.38
C ARG A 573 -41.99 3.94 33.47
N ASP A 574 -41.44 3.22 34.45
CA ASP A 574 -42.23 2.64 35.56
C ASP A 574 -42.88 3.72 36.42
N GLY A 575 -42.17 4.81 36.70
CA GLY A 575 -42.72 5.98 37.37
C GLY A 575 -43.86 6.64 36.58
N MET A 576 -43.67 6.79 35.27
CA MET A 576 -44.68 7.38 34.38
C MET A 576 -45.92 6.49 34.26
N SER A 577 -45.75 5.18 34.09
CA SER A 577 -46.84 4.20 34.03
C SER A 577 -47.69 4.23 35.31
N LYS A 578 -47.04 4.21 36.49
CA LYS A 578 -47.73 4.36 37.78
C LYS A 578 -48.49 5.69 37.91
N ALA A 579 -47.89 6.79 37.44
CA ALA A 579 -48.53 8.10 37.49
C ALA A 579 -49.77 8.17 36.57
N VAL A 580 -49.69 7.58 35.38
CA VAL A 580 -50.81 7.48 34.45
C VAL A 580 -51.92 6.61 35.04
N GLU A 581 -51.58 5.45 35.60
CA GLU A 581 -52.56 4.55 36.24
C GLU A 581 -53.26 5.23 37.42
N ALA A 582 -52.51 5.89 38.30
CA ALA A 582 -53.08 6.64 39.43
C ALA A 582 -54.03 7.77 38.95
N ARG A 583 -53.65 8.47 37.87
CA ARG A 583 -54.50 9.51 37.26
C ARG A 583 -55.77 8.93 36.65
N MET A 584 -55.66 7.82 35.92
CA MET A 584 -56.80 7.11 35.34
C MET A 584 -57.77 6.64 36.42
N LYS A 585 -57.25 6.05 37.51
CA LYS A 585 -58.05 5.66 38.68
C LYS A 585 -58.77 6.85 39.30
N SER A 586 -58.10 8.00 39.45
CA SER A 586 -58.73 9.22 39.97
C SER A 586 -59.82 9.76 39.05
N GLU A 587 -59.62 9.76 37.73
CA GLU A 587 -60.63 10.24 36.76
C GLU A 587 -61.83 9.30 36.69
N HIS A 588 -61.60 7.98 36.76
CA HIS A 588 -62.69 7.00 36.84
C HIS A 588 -63.54 7.21 38.10
N LEU A 589 -62.88 7.37 39.25
CA LEU A 589 -63.55 7.59 40.54
C LEU A 589 -64.33 8.91 40.59
N LYS A 590 -63.84 9.98 39.95
CA LYS A 590 -64.60 11.24 39.77
C LYS A 590 -65.87 11.02 38.94
N THR A 591 -65.74 10.30 37.83
CA THR A 591 -66.86 10.04 36.90
C THR A 591 -67.94 9.18 37.56
N GLU A 592 -67.53 8.16 38.30
CA GLU A 592 -68.43 7.28 39.06
C GLU A 592 -69.15 8.02 40.20
N LEU A 593 -68.43 8.86 40.94
CA LEU A 593 -69.01 9.70 41.99
C LEU A 593 -70.09 10.63 41.45
N ILE A 594 -69.84 11.32 40.33
CA ILE A 594 -70.84 12.22 39.73
C ILE A 594 -72.08 11.43 39.29
N THR A 595 -71.89 10.27 38.68
CA THR A 595 -72.99 9.48 38.11
C THR A 595 -73.90 8.88 39.20
N ASN A 596 -73.32 8.26 40.23
CA ASN A 596 -74.08 7.61 41.31
C ASN A 596 -74.79 8.63 42.22
N VAL A 597 -74.12 9.73 42.54
CA VAL A 597 -74.69 10.81 43.36
C VAL A 597 -75.85 11.50 42.65
N SER A 598 -75.71 11.74 41.34
CA SER A 598 -76.77 12.36 40.54
C SER A 598 -78.07 11.54 40.59
N HIS A 599 -77.96 10.20 40.58
CA HIS A 599 -79.12 9.32 40.72
C HIS A 599 -79.75 9.43 42.12
N ASP A 600 -78.94 9.36 43.18
CA ASP A 600 -79.42 9.39 44.57
C ASP A 600 -79.96 10.77 45.01
N ILE A 601 -79.56 11.86 44.36
CA ILE A 601 -80.17 13.20 44.54
C ILE A 601 -81.50 13.30 43.80
N LYS A 602 -81.61 12.71 42.60
CA LYS A 602 -82.81 12.81 41.76
C LYS A 602 -84.04 12.19 42.43
N THR A 603 -83.90 11.02 43.07
CA THR A 603 -85.02 10.31 43.70
C THR A 603 -85.76 11.12 44.80
N PRO A 604 -85.11 11.62 45.87
CA PRO A 604 -85.78 12.42 46.90
C PRO A 604 -86.29 13.74 46.34
N LEU A 605 -85.57 14.36 45.40
CA LEU A 605 -86.02 15.60 44.75
C LEU A 605 -87.32 15.39 43.96
N THR A 606 -87.42 14.33 43.16
CA THR A 606 -88.67 13.99 42.45
C THR A 606 -89.80 13.69 43.42
N SER A 607 -89.52 13.02 44.54
CA SER A 607 -90.53 12.80 45.58
C SER A 607 -91.01 14.12 46.19
N ILE A 608 -90.10 15.06 46.49
CA ILE A 608 -90.46 16.39 47.03
C ILE A 608 -91.36 17.13 46.04
N ILE A 609 -91.00 17.17 44.76
CA ILE A 609 -91.80 17.80 43.71
C ILE A 609 -93.21 17.18 43.66
N ASN A 610 -93.30 15.84 43.61
CA ASN A 610 -94.59 15.14 43.54
C ASN A 610 -95.48 15.41 44.76
N TYR A 611 -94.94 15.39 45.98
CA TYR A 611 -95.74 15.65 47.19
C TYR A 611 -96.15 17.12 47.31
N VAL A 612 -95.35 18.07 46.81
CA VAL A 612 -95.77 19.47 46.67
C VAL A 612 -96.91 19.59 45.66
N ASP A 613 -96.81 18.92 44.50
CA ASP A 613 -97.87 18.92 43.48
C ASP A 613 -99.18 18.29 44.00
N LEU A 614 -99.08 17.25 44.85
CA LEU A 614 -100.23 16.64 45.49
C LEU A 614 -100.86 17.57 46.54
N LEU A 615 -100.06 18.27 47.34
CA LEU A 615 -100.54 19.25 48.34
C LEU A 615 -101.21 20.49 47.72
N GLN A 616 -100.94 20.77 46.44
CA GLN A 616 -101.58 21.87 45.69
C GLN A 616 -103.00 21.52 45.20
N LYS A 617 -103.47 20.27 45.35
CA LYS A 617 -104.83 19.87 44.95
C LYS A 617 -105.85 20.22 46.05
N ASP A 618 -107.00 20.77 45.68
CA ASP A 618 -108.00 21.32 46.62
C ASP A 618 -108.86 20.27 47.36
N ASP A 619 -108.71 18.97 47.08
CA ASP A 619 -109.59 17.91 47.60
C ASP A 619 -108.84 16.88 48.45
N MET A 620 -108.45 17.27 49.68
CA MET A 620 -107.72 16.42 50.61
C MET A 620 -108.09 16.70 52.06
N ASP A 621 -108.18 15.65 52.87
CA ASP A 621 -108.40 15.76 54.31
C ASP A 621 -107.13 16.23 55.06
N GLU A 622 -107.31 16.80 56.25
CA GLU A 622 -106.22 17.35 57.04
C GLU A 622 -105.21 16.25 57.47
N LYS A 623 -105.69 15.01 57.62
CA LYS A 623 -104.84 13.88 57.96
C LYS A 623 -103.88 13.53 56.83
N THR A 624 -104.36 13.40 55.58
CA THR A 624 -103.48 13.09 54.44
C THR A 624 -102.55 14.27 54.12
N ARG A 625 -103.00 15.52 54.35
CA ARG A 625 -102.13 16.72 54.28
C ARG A 625 -100.95 16.60 55.24
N GLN A 626 -101.21 16.24 56.50
CA GLN A 626 -100.17 16.08 57.51
C GLN A 626 -99.22 14.93 57.16
N GLU A 627 -99.73 13.80 56.68
CA GLU A 627 -98.90 12.68 56.20
C GLU A 627 -97.98 13.11 55.04
N TYR A 628 -98.45 13.95 54.11
CA TYR A 628 -97.63 14.45 53.01
C TYR A 628 -96.56 15.45 53.48
N ILE A 629 -96.89 16.31 54.44
CA ILE A 629 -95.92 17.22 55.07
C ILE A 629 -94.83 16.42 55.79
N GLU A 630 -95.18 15.34 56.50
CA GLU A 630 -94.21 14.45 57.14
C GLU A 630 -93.29 13.78 56.11
N VAL A 631 -93.83 13.33 54.98
CA VAL A 631 -93.01 12.78 53.88
C VAL A 631 -92.07 13.84 53.31
N LEU A 632 -92.55 15.07 53.06
CA LEU A 632 -91.71 16.18 52.58
C LEU A 632 -90.57 16.51 53.56
N SER A 633 -90.88 16.57 54.85
CA SER A 633 -89.89 16.82 55.91
C SER A 633 -88.81 15.72 55.91
N ARG A 634 -89.23 14.45 55.84
CA ARG A 634 -88.31 13.31 55.76
C ARG A 634 -87.44 13.33 54.51
N GLN A 635 -88.01 13.59 53.33
CA GLN A 635 -87.24 13.64 52.07
C GLN A 635 -86.29 14.84 52.02
N SER A 636 -86.68 16.00 52.57
CA SER A 636 -85.83 17.19 52.63
C SER A 636 -84.65 16.99 53.58
N ALA A 637 -84.89 16.40 54.77
CA ALA A 637 -83.84 16.03 55.70
C ALA A 637 -82.87 14.99 55.09
N ARG A 638 -83.41 14.02 54.36
CA ARG A 638 -82.61 13.02 53.62
C ARG A 638 -81.74 13.67 52.55
N LEU A 639 -82.29 14.57 51.72
CA LEU A 639 -81.53 15.27 50.69
C LEU A 639 -80.42 16.15 51.29
N LYS A 640 -80.70 16.88 52.38
CA LYS A 640 -79.70 17.66 53.11
C LYS A 640 -78.53 16.78 53.56
N LYS A 641 -78.81 15.65 54.20
CA LYS A 641 -77.79 14.70 54.65
C LYS A 641 -76.96 14.15 53.49
N LEU A 642 -77.58 13.82 52.34
CA LEU A 642 -76.87 13.36 51.15
C LEU A 642 -75.87 14.40 50.60
N ILE A 643 -76.26 15.68 50.58
CA ILE A 643 -75.39 16.76 50.13
C ILE A 643 -74.23 16.96 51.12
N GLU A 644 -74.50 16.94 52.42
CA GLU A 644 -73.47 17.04 53.46
C GLU A 644 -72.46 15.88 53.36
N ASP A 645 -72.94 14.64 53.25
CA ASP A 645 -72.12 13.44 53.07
C ASP A 645 -71.26 13.52 51.79
N LEU A 646 -71.81 14.05 50.69
CA LEU A 646 -71.09 14.24 49.42
C LEU A 646 -69.93 15.25 49.55
N VAL A 647 -70.22 16.41 50.13
CA VAL A 647 -69.22 17.48 50.33
C VAL A 647 -68.11 16.98 51.25
N GLU A 648 -68.47 16.26 52.32
CA GLU A 648 -67.52 15.66 53.25
C GLU A 648 -66.67 14.59 52.57
N ALA A 649 -67.27 13.66 51.82
CA ALA A 649 -66.56 12.63 51.06
C ALA A 649 -65.58 13.22 50.03
N SER A 650 -65.96 14.31 49.35
CA SER A 650 -65.13 15.04 48.40
C SER A 650 -63.93 15.72 49.06
N LYS A 651 -64.16 16.46 50.16
CA LYS A 651 -63.09 17.08 50.96
C LYS A 651 -62.15 16.02 51.55
N ALA A 652 -62.69 14.89 52.00
CA ALA A 652 -61.90 13.79 52.53
C ALA A 652 -61.01 13.13 51.44
N SER A 653 -61.53 12.92 50.22
CA SER A 653 -60.72 12.37 49.11
C SER A 653 -59.62 13.31 48.61
N THR A 654 -59.82 14.62 48.71
CA THR A 654 -58.82 15.61 48.28
C THR A 654 -57.80 15.91 49.36
N GLY A 655 -57.96 15.35 50.57
CA GLY A 655 -57.10 15.63 51.73
C GLY A 655 -57.28 17.06 52.27
N ASN A 656 -58.30 17.78 51.83
CA ASN A 656 -58.50 19.20 52.12
C ASN A 656 -59.37 19.44 53.37
N ILE A 657 -59.39 18.48 54.30
CA ILE A 657 -60.04 18.59 55.61
C ILE A 657 -58.97 18.99 56.63
N GLN A 658 -59.19 20.11 57.31
CA GLN A 658 -58.33 20.56 58.40
C GLN A 658 -58.69 19.77 59.67
N ILE A 659 -57.75 18.99 60.19
CA ILE A 659 -57.94 18.21 61.44
C ILE A 659 -57.58 19.08 62.64
N ASN A 660 -58.52 19.26 63.57
CA ASN A 660 -58.27 19.95 64.83
C ASN A 660 -57.87 18.95 65.91
N TRP A 661 -56.56 18.76 66.07
CA TRP A 661 -56.01 17.78 67.01
C TRP A 661 -56.25 18.18 68.47
N ALA A 662 -57.00 17.35 69.20
CA ALA A 662 -57.20 17.45 70.63
C ALA A 662 -56.90 16.09 71.31
N GLU A 663 -56.59 16.12 72.61
CA GLU A 663 -56.57 14.91 73.45
C GLU A 663 -57.99 14.60 73.89
N ILE A 664 -58.47 13.41 73.55
CA ILE A 664 -59.85 12.99 73.77
C ILE A 664 -59.83 11.62 74.45
N ASP A 665 -60.66 11.44 75.49
CA ASP A 665 -60.91 10.12 76.06
C ASP A 665 -61.90 9.35 75.19
N ALA A 666 -61.42 8.30 74.53
CA ALA A 666 -62.24 7.46 73.66
C ALA A 666 -63.37 6.74 74.41
N ASN A 667 -63.22 6.47 75.71
CA ASN A 667 -64.30 5.89 76.52
C ASN A 667 -65.47 6.87 76.60
N MET A 668 -65.21 8.13 76.98
CA MET A 668 -66.24 9.15 77.15
C MET A 668 -66.95 9.47 75.83
N LEU A 669 -66.19 9.62 74.75
CA LEU A 669 -66.77 9.96 73.45
C LEU A 669 -67.65 8.82 72.92
N LEU A 670 -67.22 7.55 73.07
CA LEU A 670 -68.01 6.41 72.63
C LEU A 670 -69.24 6.20 73.53
N GLU A 671 -69.12 6.40 74.84
CA GLU A 671 -70.25 6.33 75.77
C GLU A 671 -71.33 7.36 75.41
N GLN A 672 -70.92 8.60 75.14
CA GLN A 672 -71.83 9.66 74.68
C GLN A 672 -72.52 9.28 73.35
N ALA A 673 -71.76 8.77 72.38
CA ALA A 673 -72.30 8.36 71.09
C ALA A 673 -73.30 7.19 71.21
N VAL A 674 -73.01 6.22 72.08
CA VAL A 674 -73.91 5.09 72.35
C VAL A 674 -75.19 5.56 73.05
N ALA A 675 -75.09 6.45 74.03
CA ALA A 675 -76.24 7.01 74.75
C ALA A 675 -77.19 7.78 73.81
N GLU A 676 -76.64 8.58 72.89
CA GLU A 676 -77.44 9.31 71.88
C GLU A 676 -78.19 8.36 70.93
N TYR A 677 -77.65 7.16 70.70
CA TYR A 677 -78.23 6.13 69.85
C TYR A 677 -79.10 5.11 70.59
N GLU A 678 -79.23 5.20 71.92
CA GLU A 678 -79.91 4.20 72.74
C GLU A 678 -81.38 4.02 72.33
N ASP A 679 -82.14 5.12 72.24
CA ASP A 679 -83.55 5.10 71.82
C ASP A 679 -83.72 4.54 70.41
N LYS A 680 -82.83 4.91 69.49
CA LYS A 680 -82.88 4.48 68.09
C LYS A 680 -82.57 3.00 67.94
N LEU A 681 -81.60 2.49 68.69
CA LEU A 681 -81.23 1.08 68.69
C LEU A 681 -82.29 0.23 69.41
N ALA A 682 -82.89 0.73 70.50
CA ALA A 682 -84.01 0.09 71.17
C ALA A 682 -85.25 -0.02 70.27
N ASN A 683 -85.59 1.05 69.53
CA ASN A 683 -86.67 1.04 68.54
C ASN A 683 -86.41 0.07 67.37
N ALA A 684 -85.14 -0.21 67.05
CA ALA A 684 -84.74 -1.25 66.08
C ALA A 684 -84.72 -2.67 66.68
N GLY A 685 -85.09 -2.84 67.95
CA GLY A 685 -85.08 -4.12 68.66
C GLY A 685 -83.68 -4.61 69.03
N LEU A 686 -82.68 -3.73 69.12
CA LEU A 686 -81.28 -4.07 69.39
C LEU A 686 -80.92 -3.76 70.84
N LYS A 687 -80.18 -4.66 71.49
CA LYS A 687 -79.65 -4.44 72.83
C LYS A 687 -78.18 -4.05 72.78
N VAL A 688 -77.84 -2.85 73.23
CA VAL A 688 -76.44 -2.38 73.23
C VAL A 688 -75.70 -2.93 74.46
N VAL A 689 -74.47 -3.40 74.23
CA VAL A 689 -73.52 -3.81 75.25
C VAL A 689 -72.28 -2.95 75.07
N PHE A 690 -72.16 -1.92 75.91
CA PHE A 690 -71.00 -1.05 75.95
C PHE A 690 -69.95 -1.61 76.92
N THR A 691 -68.70 -1.68 76.48
CA THR A 691 -67.56 -2.13 77.31
C THR A 691 -66.46 -1.08 77.25
N ARG A 692 -66.31 -0.30 78.33
CA ARG A 692 -65.22 0.65 78.49
C ARG A 692 -63.92 -0.05 78.88
N SER A 693 -62.78 0.56 78.57
CA SER A 693 -61.50 0.13 79.13
C SER A 693 -61.41 0.49 80.61
N GLU A 694 -60.63 -0.27 81.38
CA GLU A 694 -60.35 0.03 82.79
C GLU A 694 -59.45 1.27 82.97
N LEU A 695 -58.66 1.61 81.96
CA LEU A 695 -57.79 2.79 81.95
C LEU A 695 -58.38 3.88 81.03
N PRO A 696 -58.13 5.19 81.32
CA PRO A 696 -58.50 6.28 80.42
C PRO A 696 -57.85 6.09 79.04
N ALA A 697 -58.68 6.03 77.99
CA ALA A 697 -58.24 5.73 76.64
C ALA A 697 -57.95 7.04 75.87
N VAL A 698 -56.95 7.79 76.31
CA VAL A 698 -56.60 9.09 75.72
C VAL A 698 -55.96 8.89 74.35
N ILE A 699 -56.59 9.45 73.32
CA ILE A 699 -56.12 9.46 71.94
C ILE A 699 -56.00 10.88 71.43
N ARG A 700 -55.06 11.11 70.51
CA ARG A 700 -54.93 12.39 69.80
C ARG A 700 -55.74 12.30 68.51
N ALA A 701 -56.88 12.97 68.47
CA ALA A 701 -57.83 12.92 67.35
C ALA A 701 -58.62 14.24 67.26
N ASP A 702 -59.44 14.39 66.22
CA ASP A 702 -60.45 15.42 66.16
C ASP A 702 -61.78 14.84 66.66
N GLY A 703 -62.34 15.44 67.71
CA GLY A 703 -63.53 14.91 68.38
C GLY A 703 -64.77 14.97 67.53
N GLN A 704 -64.91 15.98 66.66
CA GLN A 704 -66.05 16.10 65.76
C GLN A 704 -65.97 15.03 64.66
N HIS A 705 -64.80 14.86 64.06
CA HIS A 705 -64.60 13.84 63.03
C HIS A 705 -64.66 12.42 63.59
N LEU A 706 -64.18 12.18 64.82
CA LEU A 706 -64.28 10.87 65.46
C LEU A 706 -65.73 10.56 65.88
N TRP A 707 -66.48 11.53 66.42
CA TRP A 707 -67.92 11.35 66.65
C TRP A 707 -68.65 11.05 65.34
N ARG A 708 -68.27 11.71 64.24
CA ARG A 708 -68.82 11.45 62.91
C ARG A 708 -68.52 10.03 62.39
N VAL A 709 -67.35 9.48 62.71
CA VAL A 709 -67.05 8.07 62.45
C VAL A 709 -68.02 7.17 63.23
N PHE A 710 -68.26 7.44 64.52
CA PHE A 710 -69.21 6.68 65.33
C PHE A 710 -70.65 6.81 64.83
N ASP A 711 -71.08 8.02 64.46
CA ASP A 711 -72.38 8.30 63.86
C ASP A 711 -72.62 7.43 62.61
N ASN A 712 -71.64 7.36 61.71
CA ASN A 712 -71.72 6.51 60.52
C ASN A 712 -71.84 5.02 60.86
N LEU A 713 -71.07 4.53 61.84
CA LEU A 713 -71.09 3.12 62.24
C LEU A 713 -72.37 2.74 62.99
N LEU A 714 -72.79 3.54 63.99
CA LEU A 714 -74.00 3.32 64.78
C LEU A 714 -75.27 3.47 63.93
N CYS A 715 -75.29 4.42 62.99
CA CYS A 715 -76.37 4.54 62.02
C CYS A 715 -76.46 3.30 61.13
N ASN A 716 -75.33 2.78 60.63
CA ASN A 716 -75.31 1.54 59.86
C ASN A 716 -75.83 0.35 60.68
N ILE A 717 -75.38 0.21 61.93
CA ILE A 717 -75.84 -0.84 62.84
C ILE A 717 -77.36 -0.75 63.04
N SER A 718 -77.90 0.45 63.28
CA SER A 718 -79.35 0.64 63.48
C SER A 718 -80.22 0.23 62.28
N LYS A 719 -79.65 0.27 61.07
CA LYS A 719 -80.37 -0.03 59.82
C LYS A 719 -80.28 -1.49 59.39
N TYR A 720 -79.10 -2.09 59.57
CA TYR A 720 -78.75 -3.38 58.96
C TYR A 720 -78.58 -4.51 59.97
N ALA A 721 -78.54 -4.23 61.28
CA ALA A 721 -78.43 -5.29 62.27
C ALA A 721 -79.75 -6.09 62.41
N MET A 722 -79.61 -7.37 62.73
CA MET A 722 -80.73 -8.28 62.95
C MET A 722 -81.50 -7.88 64.23
N PRO A 723 -82.81 -7.59 64.16
CA PRO A 723 -83.61 -7.28 65.34
C PRO A 723 -83.58 -8.43 66.36
N GLY A 724 -83.62 -8.10 67.65
CA GLY A 724 -83.53 -9.06 68.77
C GLY A 724 -82.10 -9.46 69.14
N THR A 725 -81.08 -8.95 68.44
CA THR A 725 -79.66 -9.25 68.70
C THR A 725 -78.95 -8.18 69.53
N ARG A 726 -77.69 -8.46 69.91
CA ARG A 726 -76.85 -7.54 70.68
C ARG A 726 -75.87 -6.79 69.78
N VAL A 727 -75.67 -5.52 70.08
CA VAL A 727 -74.63 -4.67 69.49
C VAL A 727 -73.52 -4.50 70.52
N TYR A 728 -72.29 -4.86 70.20
CA TYR A 728 -71.15 -4.65 71.09
C TYR A 728 -70.38 -3.41 70.64
N ALA A 729 -70.19 -2.46 71.54
CA ALA A 729 -69.33 -1.31 71.36
C ALA A 729 -68.27 -1.32 72.46
N SER A 730 -66.99 -1.45 72.11
CA SER A 730 -65.94 -1.65 73.11
C SER A 730 -64.70 -0.81 72.84
N VAL A 731 -64.09 -0.28 73.90
CA VAL A 731 -62.77 0.35 73.87
C VAL A 731 -61.77 -0.58 74.56
N ILE A 732 -60.73 -0.98 73.83
CA ILE A 732 -59.69 -1.91 74.29
C ILE A 732 -58.34 -1.21 74.17
N ILE A 733 -57.54 -1.25 75.23
CA ILE A 733 -56.17 -0.74 75.22
C ILE A 733 -55.23 -1.95 75.23
N ASP A 734 -54.43 -2.09 74.18
CA ASP A 734 -53.34 -3.07 74.09
C ASP A 734 -52.02 -2.28 74.08
N ASP A 735 -51.05 -2.58 74.96
CA ASP A 735 -49.71 -1.95 75.16
C ASP A 735 -49.44 -0.52 74.61
N ARG A 736 -49.55 -0.32 73.28
CA ARG A 736 -49.28 0.95 72.58
C ARG A 736 -50.41 1.40 71.63
N LYS A 737 -51.61 0.84 71.72
CA LYS A 737 -52.73 1.11 70.81
C LYS A 737 -54.06 1.14 71.53
N THR A 738 -54.89 2.13 71.21
CA THR A 738 -56.30 2.16 71.58
C THR A 738 -57.11 1.63 70.40
N ARG A 739 -57.86 0.55 70.63
CA ARG A 739 -58.74 -0.10 69.67
C ARG A 739 -60.19 0.14 70.06
N ILE A 740 -60.98 0.67 69.13
CA ILE A 740 -62.41 0.86 69.26
C ILE A 740 -63.09 -0.16 68.33
N GLU A 741 -63.94 -1.02 68.88
CA GLU A 741 -64.63 -2.07 68.12
C GLU A 741 -66.14 -1.90 68.17
N PHE A 742 -66.79 -2.07 67.03
CA PHE A 742 -68.23 -2.23 66.89
C PHE A 742 -68.52 -3.60 66.29
N LYS A 743 -69.45 -4.36 66.89
CA LYS A 743 -69.90 -5.68 66.39
C LYS A 743 -71.41 -5.78 66.37
N ASN A 744 -71.96 -6.28 65.28
CA ASN A 744 -73.38 -6.65 65.18
C ASN A 744 -73.55 -7.86 64.26
N ILE A 745 -74.71 -8.51 64.37
CA ILE A 745 -75.14 -9.54 63.42
C ILE A 745 -75.98 -8.85 62.36
N SER A 746 -75.68 -9.06 61.08
CA SER A 746 -76.46 -8.54 59.95
C SER A 746 -77.81 -9.23 59.86
N ARG A 747 -78.85 -8.48 59.46
CA ARG A 747 -80.18 -9.05 59.17
C ARG A 747 -80.18 -9.90 57.89
N ASP A 748 -79.46 -9.41 56.88
CA ASP A 748 -79.38 -10.00 55.55
C ASP A 748 -77.99 -10.64 55.36
N PRO A 749 -77.86 -11.77 54.62
CA PRO A 749 -76.57 -12.42 54.40
C PRO A 749 -75.55 -11.50 53.74
N LEU A 750 -74.38 -11.37 54.35
CA LEU A 750 -73.28 -10.55 53.83
C LEU A 750 -72.49 -11.34 52.77
N ASN A 751 -72.95 -11.31 51.52
CA ASN A 751 -72.29 -11.97 50.38
C ASN A 751 -71.20 -11.11 49.71
N VAL A 752 -70.86 -9.97 50.30
CA VAL A 752 -69.92 -8.97 49.76
C VAL A 752 -68.65 -8.98 50.60
N SER A 753 -67.49 -8.84 49.96
CA SER A 753 -66.21 -8.82 50.68
C SER A 753 -66.07 -7.56 51.55
N SER A 754 -65.24 -7.63 52.60
CA SER A 754 -64.97 -6.48 53.47
C SER A 754 -64.35 -5.30 52.73
N ASP A 755 -63.53 -5.58 51.72
CA ASP A 755 -62.87 -4.55 50.91
C ASP A 755 -63.86 -3.84 49.99
N GLU A 756 -64.79 -4.61 49.39
CA GLU A 756 -65.84 -4.08 48.53
C GLU A 756 -66.85 -3.24 49.31
N LEU A 757 -67.26 -3.63 50.53
CA LEU A 757 -68.12 -2.80 51.39
C LEU A 757 -67.46 -1.49 51.87
N MET A 758 -66.13 -1.41 51.82
CA MET A 758 -65.38 -0.19 52.13
C MET A 758 -65.27 0.76 50.92
N GLU A 759 -65.59 0.29 49.72
CA GLU A 759 -65.65 1.14 48.53
C GLU A 759 -66.84 2.12 48.59
N ARG A 760 -66.71 3.22 47.85
CA ARG A 760 -67.73 4.28 47.83
C ARG A 760 -68.92 3.79 47.02
N PHE A 761 -70.13 4.10 47.49
CA PHE A 761 -71.40 3.77 46.81
C PHE A 761 -71.73 2.27 46.74
N VAL A 762 -70.92 1.41 47.36
CA VAL A 762 -71.24 -0.01 47.51
C VAL A 762 -72.25 -0.18 48.65
N ARG A 763 -73.25 -1.02 48.40
CA ARG A 763 -74.24 -1.44 49.39
C ARG A 763 -74.24 -2.96 49.47
N GLY A 764 -74.46 -3.51 50.67
CA GLY A 764 -74.45 -4.96 50.91
C GLY A 764 -75.72 -5.66 50.41
N ASP A 765 -76.75 -4.93 50.00
CA ASP A 765 -78.02 -5.46 49.53
C ASP A 765 -78.21 -5.28 48.01
N SER A 766 -78.72 -6.31 47.35
CA SER A 766 -78.98 -6.30 45.90
C SER A 766 -80.22 -5.47 45.52
N SER A 767 -81.00 -5.00 46.51
CA SER A 767 -82.27 -4.30 46.32
C SER A 767 -82.08 -2.79 46.51
N ARG A 768 -82.31 -1.99 45.46
CA ARG A 768 -82.21 -0.51 45.50
C ARG A 768 -83.29 0.18 46.37
N ASN A 769 -84.09 -0.57 47.13
CA ASN A 769 -85.22 -0.05 47.90
C ASN A 769 -84.89 0.35 49.35
N THR A 770 -83.66 0.12 49.83
CA THR A 770 -83.25 0.54 51.18
C THR A 770 -82.61 1.94 51.20
N GLU A 771 -82.81 2.69 52.28
CA GLU A 771 -82.27 4.05 52.44
C GLU A 771 -80.79 4.07 52.86
N GLY A 772 -79.89 4.54 51.99
CA GLY A 772 -78.49 4.81 52.31
C GLY A 772 -77.74 5.39 51.11
N SER A 773 -76.64 6.12 51.31
CA SER A 773 -75.82 6.69 50.22
C SER A 773 -74.68 5.79 49.76
N GLY A 774 -74.38 4.72 50.52
CA GLY A 774 -73.16 3.92 50.34
C GLY A 774 -71.86 4.70 50.64
N LEU A 775 -71.96 5.90 51.23
CA LEU A 775 -70.79 6.73 51.54
C LEU A 775 -70.30 6.58 52.98
N GLY A 776 -71.15 6.18 53.93
CA GLY A 776 -70.85 6.24 55.36
C GLY A 776 -69.59 5.48 55.79
N LEU A 777 -69.39 4.24 55.33
CA LEU A 777 -68.19 3.44 55.64
C LEU A 777 -66.92 4.04 55.01
N SER A 778 -67.02 4.53 53.78
CA SER A 778 -65.91 5.17 53.08
C SER A 778 -65.50 6.51 53.71
N ILE A 779 -66.46 7.29 54.23
CA ILE A 779 -66.22 8.52 54.98
C ILE A 779 -65.54 8.17 56.30
N ALA A 780 -66.07 7.18 57.04
CA ALA A 780 -65.46 6.70 58.28
C ALA A 780 -64.00 6.27 58.08
N ASN A 781 -63.71 5.49 57.03
CA ASN A 781 -62.35 5.08 56.68
C ASN A 781 -61.46 6.28 56.31
N SER A 782 -61.96 7.21 55.50
CA SER A 782 -61.20 8.40 55.08
C SER A 782 -60.88 9.31 56.27
N LEU A 783 -61.83 9.56 57.16
CA LEU A 783 -61.64 10.35 58.38
C LEU A 783 -60.65 9.67 59.34
N CYS A 784 -60.77 8.35 59.54
CA CYS A 784 -59.79 7.59 60.33
C CYS A 784 -58.38 7.73 59.74
N THR A 785 -58.25 7.58 58.42
CA THR A 785 -56.95 7.69 57.72
C THR A 785 -56.36 9.09 57.86
N LEU A 786 -57.18 10.15 57.74
CA LEU A 786 -56.74 11.54 57.95
C LEU A 786 -56.28 11.80 59.39
N MET A 787 -56.91 11.15 60.37
CA MET A 787 -56.50 11.18 61.77
C MET A 787 -55.33 10.22 62.09
N GLY A 788 -54.74 9.55 61.10
CA GLY A 788 -53.65 8.59 61.29
C GLY A 788 -54.07 7.27 61.96
N ALA A 789 -55.38 7.02 62.09
CA ALA A 789 -55.94 5.77 62.61
C ALA A 789 -56.10 4.72 61.51
N LYS A 790 -55.98 3.45 61.89
CA LYS A 790 -56.27 2.32 61.00
C LYS A 790 -57.72 1.86 61.17
N PHE A 791 -58.51 1.97 60.11
CA PHE A 791 -59.85 1.41 60.04
C PHE A 791 -59.79 0.02 59.38
N ARG A 792 -60.38 -1.00 60.01
CA ARG A 792 -60.48 -2.36 59.46
C ARG A 792 -61.89 -2.88 59.59
N LEU A 793 -62.36 -3.50 58.51
CA LEU A 793 -63.61 -4.23 58.49
C LEU A 793 -63.31 -5.73 58.38
N SER A 794 -64.00 -6.54 59.19
CA SER A 794 -63.95 -8.00 59.11
C SER A 794 -65.38 -8.54 59.11
N ILE A 795 -65.66 -9.42 58.17
CA ILE A 795 -66.93 -10.11 58.02
C ILE A 795 -66.66 -11.60 58.25
N ASP A 796 -67.41 -12.22 59.15
CA ASP A 796 -67.36 -13.66 59.42
C ASP A 796 -68.78 -14.21 59.44
N GLY A 797 -69.20 -14.78 58.31
CA GLY A 797 -70.62 -15.06 58.05
C GLY A 797 -71.45 -13.77 58.13
N ASP A 798 -72.42 -13.74 59.05
CA ASP A 798 -73.28 -12.57 59.28
C ASP A 798 -72.71 -11.60 60.33
N LEU A 799 -71.56 -11.91 60.94
CA LEU A 799 -70.92 -11.03 61.91
C LEU A 799 -70.21 -9.88 61.19
N PHE A 800 -70.74 -8.67 61.37
CA PHE A 800 -70.09 -7.43 60.98
C PHE A 800 -69.23 -6.92 62.14
N LYS A 801 -67.93 -6.74 61.91
CA LYS A 801 -67.00 -6.16 62.89
C LYS A 801 -66.20 -5.03 62.27
N ALA A 802 -66.36 -3.82 62.80
CA ALA A 802 -65.58 -2.64 62.46
C ALA A 802 -64.60 -2.29 63.58
N VAL A 803 -63.35 -2.03 63.23
CA VAL A 803 -62.25 -1.79 64.19
C VAL A 803 -61.49 -0.53 63.81
N ILE A 804 -61.43 0.43 64.72
CA ILE A 804 -60.63 1.66 64.60
C ILE A 804 -59.44 1.51 65.56
N THR A 805 -58.22 1.68 65.06
CA THR A 805 -57.00 1.56 65.87
C THR A 805 -56.19 2.84 65.80
N PHE A 806 -55.98 3.48 66.96
CA PHE A 806 -55.06 4.60 67.13
C PHE A 806 -53.76 4.08 67.75
N ASP A 807 -52.62 4.53 67.23
CA ASP A 807 -51.34 4.32 67.90
C ASP A 807 -51.22 5.36 69.04
N CYS A 808 -51.14 4.90 70.29
CA CYS A 808 -51.03 5.80 71.43
C CYS A 808 -49.64 6.44 71.46
N GLY A 809 -49.59 7.77 71.49
CA GLY A 809 -48.42 8.47 72.03
C GLY A 809 -48.24 8.04 73.49
N THR A 810 -47.01 7.77 73.89
CA THR A 810 -46.62 7.30 75.23
C THR A 810 -47.46 7.94 76.36
N PRO A 811 -48.02 7.15 77.30
CA PRO A 811 -48.64 7.74 78.48
C PRO A 811 -47.56 8.51 79.24
N GLN A 812 -47.78 9.81 79.45
CA GLN A 812 -46.93 10.59 80.36
C GLN A 812 -47.03 9.95 81.74
N LYS A 813 -45.91 9.37 82.19
CA LYS A 813 -45.70 9.00 83.58
C LYS A 813 -46.03 10.23 84.45
N LYS A 814 -47.03 10.11 85.32
CA LYS A 814 -47.21 11.04 86.44
C LYS A 814 -45.90 11.11 87.20
N THR A 815 -45.23 12.25 87.14
CA THR A 815 -44.15 12.57 88.08
C THR A 815 -44.82 12.94 89.39
N ASN A 816 -44.59 12.14 90.43
CA ASN A 816 -44.93 12.51 91.79
C ASN A 816 -44.22 13.82 92.15
N CYS A 817 -44.97 14.80 92.64
CA CYS A 817 -44.45 15.81 93.57
C CYS A 817 -44.73 15.33 95.00
#